data_AF-A0A9W9R7W4-F1
#
_entry.id   AF-A0A9W9R7W4-F1
#
_cell.length_a   1.000
_cell.length_b   1.000
_cell.length_c   1.000
_cell.angle_alpha   90.00
_cell.angle_beta   90.00
_cell.angle_gamma   90.00
#
_symmetry.space_group_name_H-M   'P 1'
#
loop_
_entity.id
_entity.type
_entity.pdbx_description
1 polymer ?
#
loop_
_entity_poly.entity_id
_entity_poly.type
_entity_poly.pdbx_seq_one_letter_code
_entity_poly.pdbx_strand_id
1 'polypeptide(L)'
;MLIGLCGAICAGKHAIAEYLIEHEGFQLLELATKPTQHITDEPDDDLRLQASEIRKNRDRKERDAQSDLVFDTPEALLDFVTKRWQEKWVTTDIADGSTLDRFLLRPFFLLVSVDAPVSLRWKRFSDRCWRRQLDPPDLEKFVLWNDRHLYEKDIGRVYLTDRAQVRLFNSSSSLEELHSSLQTLDLADEQRLRPNWDQYFMQLASLAAQRSNCMKRRVGCVLVRERRVISTGYNGTPRHLPNCNEGGCPRCNRGDGGGVGLSTCLCLHAEENALLEAGRERIREGAILYCDTCPCLTCTVKITQVGISEVVYSQGYNMDKDSAAILEAAGVKLRQFSPVIFLFQSPMINDYMLITPPAVEWPLNLETRPSYFSPFLTMPTVHLLDYVAGNIRSLVNAINQVGYEVEWVKTPEDVKNADKLILPGVGHFGHCLSQLEQGGFLGPIRQHIEAGKPFMGICVGLQALFQGSEEDPNVPGLGVVPMSIQKFDDKSKSVPHIGWNSAMNTEIETKKQSFFGLRPTSKYYYVHSYAAPYQPGVLEADGWSVATATYGEEEFIGAISRGNVFGTQFHPEKSGVAGLRAIRAFLTGDQFQSLPQELVAGKEDGLTRRVIACLDVRANDNGDLVVTKGDQYDVREKSGVDAGGQVRNLGKPVEMAKKYYEQGADEVTFLNITSFRNCPVADTPMLEILRRTSETVFVPLTIGGGIKDTVDTDGTAIPALDVATMYFKSGADKVSIGSDAVFAAEDYYKSGLSGRTAIETISNAYGKQAVVVSVDPKRVYVDRPEDTAHHTLKTAYPNAAGQSYCWYQCTVKGGRETRDMDVRQLVQAVEAMGAGEILLNCIDKDGSNSGFDLELINDVKAAIKIPVIASSGAGVPGHFAEVFSKTTTDAALGAGMFHRGEYTVSQVKDHLKTEGFLVRQFEADI
;
A
#
# COMPACT_ATOMS: atom_id res chain seq x y z
N MET A 1 -8.92 -26.38 20.68
CA MET A 1 -8.61 -26.21 19.25
C MET A 1 -9.88 -26.29 18.42
N LEU A 2 -10.06 -25.40 17.43
CA LEU A 2 -11.15 -25.48 16.44
C LEU A 2 -10.56 -25.63 15.04
N ILE A 3 -10.87 -26.73 14.36
CA ILE A 3 -10.46 -27.00 12.97
C ILE A 3 -11.62 -26.71 12.03
N GLY A 4 -11.39 -25.81 11.09
CA GLY A 4 -12.27 -25.55 9.96
C GLY A 4 -11.82 -26.31 8.72
N LEU A 5 -12.70 -27.06 8.07
CA LEU A 5 -12.40 -27.76 6.83
C LEU A 5 -13.13 -27.13 5.63
N CYS A 6 -12.37 -26.75 4.60
CA CYS A 6 -12.91 -26.26 3.33
C CYS A 6 -12.29 -27.02 2.15
N GLY A 7 -12.88 -26.92 0.96
CA GLY A 7 -12.33 -27.59 -0.21
C GLY A 7 -13.31 -27.81 -1.37
N ALA A 8 -12.77 -28.36 -2.45
CA ALA A 8 -13.50 -28.68 -3.68
C ALA A 8 -14.51 -29.83 -3.49
N ILE A 9 -15.42 -29.97 -4.45
CA ILE A 9 -16.44 -31.04 -4.46
C ILE A 9 -15.74 -32.41 -4.41
N CYS A 10 -16.14 -33.27 -3.46
CA CYS A 10 -15.58 -34.61 -3.26
C CYS A 10 -14.05 -34.69 -2.97
N ALA A 11 -13.44 -33.61 -2.46
CA ALA A 11 -12.02 -33.61 -2.07
C ALA A 11 -11.70 -34.46 -0.82
N GLY A 12 -12.70 -34.77 0.01
CA GLY A 12 -12.54 -35.63 1.20
C GLY A 12 -12.61 -34.92 2.56
N LYS A 13 -13.09 -33.67 2.60
CA LYS A 13 -13.25 -32.90 3.86
C LYS A 13 -14.05 -33.63 4.95
N HIS A 14 -15.15 -34.31 4.59
CA HIS A 14 -15.96 -35.06 5.55
C HIS A 14 -15.22 -36.29 6.11
N ALA A 15 -14.45 -37.00 5.26
CA ALA A 15 -13.64 -38.13 5.71
C ALA A 15 -12.53 -37.69 6.69
N ILE A 16 -11.97 -36.50 6.50
CA ILE A 16 -11.01 -35.91 7.45
C ILE A 16 -11.70 -35.52 8.76
N ALA A 17 -12.91 -34.95 8.71
CA ALA A 17 -13.69 -34.66 9.92
C ALA A 17 -14.01 -35.95 10.71
N GLU A 18 -14.43 -37.02 10.02
CA GLU A 18 -14.68 -38.34 10.61
C GLU A 18 -13.42 -38.88 11.29
N TYR A 19 -12.27 -38.83 10.60
CA TYR A 19 -10.99 -39.23 11.18
C TYR A 19 -10.67 -38.46 12.47
N LEU A 20 -10.84 -37.14 12.47
CA LEU A 20 -10.59 -36.30 13.66
C LEU A 20 -11.52 -36.67 14.82
N ILE A 21 -12.77 -37.05 14.54
CA ILE A 21 -13.74 -37.43 15.56
C ILE A 21 -13.41 -38.82 16.14
N GLU A 22 -13.16 -39.80 15.27
CA GLU A 22 -12.96 -41.20 15.67
C GLU A 22 -11.60 -41.48 16.30
N HIS A 23 -10.55 -40.82 15.80
CA HIS A 23 -9.17 -41.12 16.19
C HIS A 23 -8.52 -40.02 17.04
N GLU A 24 -8.93 -38.76 16.89
CA GLU A 24 -8.30 -37.62 17.59
C GLU A 24 -9.19 -36.99 18.68
N GLY A 25 -10.41 -37.49 18.86
CA GLY A 25 -11.33 -37.07 19.92
C GLY A 25 -11.99 -35.70 19.70
N PHE A 26 -12.11 -35.25 18.45
CA PHE A 26 -12.81 -34.02 18.10
C PHE A 26 -14.34 -34.19 18.16
N GLN A 27 -15.06 -33.09 18.38
CA GLN A 27 -16.51 -33.04 18.28
C GLN A 27 -16.94 -32.12 17.13
N LEU A 28 -17.94 -32.54 16.35
CA LEU A 28 -18.47 -31.79 15.21
C LEU A 28 -19.38 -30.65 15.69
N LEU A 29 -19.16 -29.45 15.16
CA LEU A 29 -20.04 -28.29 15.32
C LEU A 29 -20.70 -27.96 13.97
N GLU A 30 -22.01 -27.77 13.99
CA GLU A 30 -22.82 -27.52 12.78
C GLU A 30 -23.50 -26.15 12.84
N LEU A 31 -23.73 -25.54 11.66
CA LEU A 31 -24.55 -24.34 11.52
C LEU A 31 -25.95 -24.69 10.96
N ALA A 32 -27.00 -24.16 11.59
CA ALA A 32 -28.40 -24.51 11.28
C ALA A 32 -28.84 -24.02 9.89
N THR A 33 -28.34 -22.87 9.43
CA THR A 33 -28.61 -22.33 8.09
C THR A 33 -27.57 -22.82 7.10
N LYS A 34 -27.92 -23.84 6.30
CA LYS A 34 -27.20 -24.16 5.06
C LYS A 34 -27.69 -23.22 3.97
N PRO A 35 -26.85 -22.40 3.31
CA PRO A 35 -27.35 -21.49 2.30
C PRO A 35 -27.87 -22.27 1.09
N THR A 36 -29.11 -21.98 0.70
CA THR A 36 -29.90 -22.69 -0.33
C THR A 36 -29.44 -22.47 -1.78
N GLN A 37 -28.31 -21.78 -2.00
CA GLN A 37 -27.79 -21.44 -3.34
C GLN A 37 -26.48 -22.16 -3.70
N HIS A 38 -26.01 -23.09 -2.87
CA HIS A 38 -24.74 -23.80 -3.12
C HIS A 38 -24.94 -25.06 -3.96
N ILE A 39 -24.07 -25.26 -4.96
CA ILE A 39 -23.80 -26.59 -5.51
C ILE A 39 -23.17 -27.40 -4.38
N THR A 40 -23.99 -28.12 -3.62
CA THR A 40 -23.48 -28.94 -2.52
C THR A 40 -22.78 -30.19 -3.07
N ASP A 41 -22.03 -30.88 -2.22
CA ASP A 41 -21.55 -32.25 -2.49
C ASP A 41 -22.71 -33.26 -2.70
N GLU A 42 -23.96 -32.80 -2.70
CA GLU A 42 -25.19 -33.57 -2.84
C GLU A 42 -26.03 -33.04 -4.03
N PRO A 43 -26.53 -33.92 -4.90
CA PRO A 43 -27.42 -33.53 -6.00
C PRO A 43 -28.76 -32.96 -5.47
N ASP A 44 -29.36 -32.07 -6.28
CA ASP A 44 -30.48 -31.13 -6.02
C ASP A 44 -31.82 -31.68 -5.43
N ASP A 45 -31.90 -32.93 -4.99
CA ASP A 45 -33.06 -33.46 -4.26
C ASP A 45 -32.68 -33.68 -2.79
N ASP A 46 -32.95 -32.66 -1.99
CA ASP A 46 -32.80 -32.69 -0.54
C ASP A 46 -33.76 -33.72 0.08
N LEU A 47 -33.19 -34.78 0.66
CA LEU A 47 -33.63 -35.36 1.94
C LEU A 47 -32.60 -36.42 2.39
N ARG A 48 -31.76 -36.02 3.35
CA ARG A 48 -31.04 -36.86 4.33
C ARG A 48 -29.65 -37.38 3.92
N LEU A 49 -28.62 -36.58 4.21
CA LEU A 49 -27.61 -37.01 5.19
C LEU A 49 -28.33 -37.23 6.53
N GLN A 50 -29.07 -38.33 6.62
CA GLN A 50 -29.35 -38.87 7.93
C GLN A 50 -28.00 -39.27 8.46
N ALA A 51 -27.61 -38.61 9.54
CA ALA A 51 -26.76 -39.17 10.57
C ALA A 51 -27.27 -40.54 11.09
N SER A 52 -28.00 -41.37 10.33
CA SER A 52 -28.56 -42.66 10.75
C SER A 52 -27.59 -43.80 10.77
N GLU A 53 -26.41 -43.70 10.15
CA GLU A 53 -25.38 -44.74 10.32
C GLU A 53 -24.49 -44.48 11.54
N ILE A 54 -24.29 -43.21 11.92
CA ILE A 54 -23.67 -42.83 13.20
C ILE A 54 -24.70 -42.90 14.36
N ARG A 55 -25.97 -42.53 14.15
CA ARG A 55 -27.05 -42.53 15.17
C ARG A 55 -27.55 -43.92 15.55
N LYS A 56 -27.22 -44.98 14.80
CA LYS A 56 -27.73 -46.34 15.10
C LYS A 56 -27.04 -47.02 16.28
N ASN A 57 -25.90 -46.51 16.76
CA ASN A 57 -25.09 -47.20 17.76
C ASN A 57 -24.82 -46.43 19.06
N ARG A 58 -25.55 -45.36 19.38
CA ARG A 58 -25.35 -44.63 20.65
C ARG A 58 -26.63 -44.42 21.47
N ASP A 59 -26.45 -44.59 22.77
CA ASP A 59 -27.51 -44.70 23.78
C ASP A 59 -28.38 -43.45 23.88
N ARG A 60 -29.62 -43.67 24.33
CA ARG A 60 -30.69 -42.67 24.42
C ARG A 60 -30.37 -41.44 25.30
N LYS A 61 -29.32 -41.50 26.13
CA LYS A 61 -28.86 -40.41 27.02
C LYS A 61 -28.05 -39.30 26.31
N GLU A 62 -27.42 -39.57 25.15
CA GLU A 62 -26.63 -38.55 24.43
C GLU A 62 -27.46 -37.67 23.50
N ARG A 63 -28.71 -38.05 23.19
CA ARG A 63 -29.59 -37.29 22.28
C ARG A 63 -30.01 -35.92 22.83
N ASP A 64 -30.11 -35.77 24.16
CA ASP A 64 -30.43 -34.48 24.79
C ASP A 64 -29.22 -33.54 24.89
N ALA A 65 -27.99 -34.05 24.75
CA ALA A 65 -26.76 -33.22 24.76
C ALA A 65 -26.40 -32.68 23.37
N GLN A 66 -27.04 -33.18 22.30
CA GLN A 66 -26.66 -32.91 20.91
C GLN A 66 -27.42 -31.73 20.27
N SER A 67 -28.47 -31.20 20.93
CA SER A 67 -29.04 -29.88 20.58
C SER A 67 -28.08 -28.73 20.87
N ASP A 68 -27.09 -28.94 21.75
CA ASP A 68 -26.17 -27.91 22.21
C ASP A 68 -24.96 -27.69 21.27
N LEU A 69 -24.84 -28.45 20.17
CA LEU A 69 -23.72 -28.40 19.21
C LEU A 69 -24.11 -27.92 17.81
N VAL A 70 -25.35 -27.48 17.63
CA VAL A 70 -25.87 -26.86 16.40
C VAL A 70 -26.17 -25.40 16.70
N PHE A 71 -25.69 -24.48 15.88
CA PHE A 71 -25.80 -23.04 16.11
C PHE A 71 -26.48 -22.31 14.95
N ASP A 72 -27.30 -21.33 15.26
CA ASP A 72 -28.00 -20.53 14.24
C ASP A 72 -27.08 -19.53 13.53
N THR A 73 -25.98 -19.13 14.17
CA THR A 73 -25.04 -18.13 13.63
C THR A 73 -23.59 -18.53 13.88
N PRO A 74 -22.65 -18.14 12.99
CA PRO A 74 -21.22 -18.30 13.23
C PRO A 74 -20.75 -17.67 14.55
N GLU A 75 -21.36 -16.56 14.97
CA GLU A 75 -21.06 -15.87 16.23
C GLU A 75 -21.39 -16.73 17.44
N ALA A 76 -22.58 -17.34 17.46
CA ALA A 76 -23.00 -18.21 18.56
C ALA A 76 -22.07 -19.44 18.69
N LEU A 77 -21.68 -20.03 17.55
CA LEU A 77 -20.69 -21.12 17.50
C LEU A 77 -19.34 -20.63 18.06
N LEU A 78 -18.87 -19.48 17.62
CA LEU A 78 -17.58 -18.94 18.05
C LEU A 78 -17.56 -18.61 19.55
N ASP A 79 -18.64 -18.03 20.08
CA ASP A 79 -18.77 -17.73 21.51
C ASP A 79 -18.78 -19.00 22.37
N PHE A 80 -19.46 -20.04 21.89
CA PHE A 80 -19.47 -21.36 22.50
C PHE A 80 -18.08 -21.99 22.56
N VAL A 81 -17.34 -21.95 21.45
CA VAL A 81 -15.97 -22.46 21.36
C VAL A 81 -15.02 -21.60 22.17
N THR A 82 -15.17 -20.28 22.18
CA THR A 82 -14.27 -19.37 22.91
C THR A 82 -14.29 -19.67 24.42
N LYS A 83 -15.45 -20.02 24.98
CA LYS A 83 -15.57 -20.44 26.39
C LYS A 83 -14.93 -21.80 26.67
N ARG A 84 -14.73 -22.61 25.64
CA ARG A 84 -14.20 -23.98 25.68
C ARG A 84 -13.05 -24.20 24.71
N TRP A 85 -12.19 -23.19 24.60
CA TRP A 85 -11.17 -23.14 23.55
C TRP A 85 -10.12 -24.26 23.67
N GLN A 86 -9.99 -24.86 24.86
CA GLN A 86 -9.11 -26.00 25.15
C GLN A 86 -9.69 -27.34 24.67
N GLU A 87 -10.99 -27.43 24.42
CA GLU A 87 -11.63 -28.65 23.89
C GLU A 87 -11.40 -28.76 22.37
N LYS A 88 -11.58 -29.97 21.81
CA LYS A 88 -11.28 -30.29 20.40
C LYS A 88 -12.54 -30.24 19.55
N TRP A 89 -12.60 -29.29 18.62
CA TRP A 89 -13.77 -28.98 17.80
C TRP A 89 -13.44 -29.01 16.32
N VAL A 90 -14.35 -29.53 15.49
CA VAL A 90 -14.22 -29.51 14.03
C VAL A 90 -15.51 -28.99 13.40
N THR A 91 -15.41 -28.23 12.31
CA THR A 91 -16.55 -27.82 11.50
C THR A 91 -16.23 -27.84 10.01
N THR A 92 -17.20 -28.24 9.20
CA THR A 92 -17.15 -28.18 7.73
C THR A 92 -17.93 -26.99 7.17
N ASP A 93 -18.64 -26.25 8.03
CA ASP A 93 -19.67 -25.28 7.65
C ASP A 93 -19.09 -23.86 7.52
N ILE A 94 -18.02 -23.74 6.75
CA ILE A 94 -17.41 -22.43 6.44
C ILE A 94 -17.99 -21.92 5.14
N ALA A 95 -19.17 -21.31 5.23
CA ALA A 95 -19.98 -20.94 4.08
C ALA A 95 -19.34 -19.86 3.20
N ASP A 96 -18.78 -18.83 3.80
CA ASP A 96 -18.28 -17.63 3.12
C ASP A 96 -17.05 -17.01 3.81
N GLY A 97 -16.53 -15.95 3.20
CA GLY A 97 -15.38 -15.26 3.75
C GLY A 97 -15.60 -14.46 5.02
N SER A 98 -16.84 -14.01 5.27
CA SER A 98 -17.17 -13.30 6.50
C SER A 98 -17.12 -14.22 7.72
N THR A 99 -17.59 -15.47 7.55
CA THR A 99 -17.51 -16.55 8.54
C THR A 99 -16.05 -16.88 8.82
N LEU A 100 -15.25 -17.05 7.76
CA LEU A 100 -13.83 -17.34 7.91
C LEU A 100 -13.08 -16.21 8.62
N ASP A 101 -13.30 -14.95 8.25
CA ASP A 101 -12.63 -13.80 8.85
C ASP A 101 -12.84 -13.74 10.36
N ARG A 102 -14.06 -14.04 10.83
CA ARG A 102 -14.38 -14.07 12.25
C ARG A 102 -13.63 -15.16 12.99
N PHE A 103 -13.52 -16.35 12.38
CA PHE A 103 -12.82 -17.48 13.00
C PHE A 103 -11.31 -17.26 13.01
N LEU A 104 -10.73 -16.71 11.94
CA LEU A 104 -9.29 -16.42 11.82
C LEU A 104 -8.76 -15.42 12.86
N LEU A 105 -9.63 -14.56 13.42
CA LEU A 105 -9.24 -13.66 14.53
C LEU A 105 -8.95 -14.40 15.84
N ARG A 106 -9.24 -15.70 15.95
CA ARG A 106 -9.07 -16.47 17.18
C ARG A 106 -7.79 -17.31 17.14
N PRO A 107 -6.94 -17.24 18.19
CA PRO A 107 -5.66 -17.94 18.22
C PRO A 107 -5.78 -19.47 18.36
N PHE A 108 -7.00 -19.99 18.51
CA PHE A 108 -7.29 -21.42 18.63
C PHE A 108 -7.91 -22.02 17.35
N PHE A 109 -8.06 -21.24 16.28
CA PHE A 109 -8.68 -21.66 15.03
C PHE A 109 -7.67 -21.98 13.93
N LEU A 110 -7.83 -23.15 13.29
CA LEU A 110 -7.02 -23.63 12.18
C LEU A 110 -7.91 -23.90 10.97
N LEU A 111 -7.69 -23.22 9.83
CA LEU A 111 -8.34 -23.55 8.57
C LEU A 111 -7.48 -24.54 7.75
N VAL A 112 -8.10 -25.63 7.34
CA VAL A 112 -7.51 -26.66 6.48
C VAL A 112 -8.29 -26.68 5.16
N SER A 113 -7.59 -26.46 4.06
CA SER A 113 -8.12 -26.64 2.71
C SER A 113 -7.78 -28.04 2.21
N VAL A 114 -8.74 -28.72 1.63
CA VAL A 114 -8.61 -30.09 1.11
C VAL A 114 -8.92 -30.08 -0.38
N ASP A 115 -8.01 -30.58 -1.19
CA ASP A 115 -8.21 -30.76 -2.63
C ASP A 115 -7.76 -32.16 -3.09
N ALA A 116 -8.13 -32.57 -4.29
CA ALA A 116 -7.77 -33.86 -4.89
C ALA A 116 -7.85 -33.77 -6.43
N PRO A 117 -7.17 -34.68 -7.16
CA PRO A 117 -7.27 -34.72 -8.62
C PRO A 117 -8.73 -34.78 -9.09
N VAL A 118 -9.09 -33.94 -10.07
CA VAL A 118 -10.48 -33.81 -10.57
C VAL A 118 -11.06 -35.17 -10.98
N SER A 119 -10.27 -36.01 -11.65
CA SER A 119 -10.67 -37.36 -12.05
C SER A 119 -11.02 -38.26 -10.86
N LEU A 120 -10.26 -38.15 -9.77
CA LEU A 120 -10.50 -38.88 -8.52
C LEU A 120 -11.73 -38.34 -7.78
N ARG A 121 -11.92 -37.02 -7.77
CA ARG A 121 -13.10 -36.37 -7.18
C ARG A 121 -14.37 -36.76 -7.94
N TRP A 122 -14.32 -36.79 -9.26
CA TRP A 122 -15.40 -37.28 -10.12
C TRP A 122 -15.68 -38.75 -9.84
N LYS A 123 -14.66 -39.62 -9.78
CA LYS A 123 -14.85 -41.03 -9.43
C LYS A 123 -15.52 -41.21 -8.07
N ARG A 124 -15.07 -40.48 -7.04
CA ARG A 124 -15.67 -40.48 -5.69
C ARG A 124 -17.13 -40.00 -5.72
N PHE A 125 -17.44 -39.00 -6.54
CA PHE A 125 -18.80 -38.51 -6.76
C PHE A 125 -19.67 -39.58 -7.44
N SER A 126 -19.17 -40.21 -8.51
CA SER A 126 -19.85 -41.29 -9.23
C SER A 126 -20.11 -42.52 -8.35
N ASP A 127 -19.11 -42.95 -7.58
CA ASP A 127 -19.24 -44.03 -6.60
C ASP A 127 -20.30 -43.74 -5.52
N ARG A 128 -20.51 -42.45 -5.19
CA ARG A 128 -21.57 -42.01 -4.27
C ARG A 128 -22.94 -42.04 -4.95
N CYS A 129 -23.04 -41.56 -6.19
CA CYS A 129 -24.27 -41.64 -6.99
C CYS A 129 -24.73 -43.09 -7.17
N TRP A 130 -23.84 -43.99 -7.57
CA TRP A 130 -24.16 -45.41 -7.73
C TRP A 130 -24.63 -46.07 -6.44
N ARG A 131 -23.97 -45.79 -5.30
CA ARG A 131 -24.42 -46.28 -3.98
C ARG A 131 -25.81 -45.76 -3.61
N ARG A 132 -26.20 -44.58 -4.09
CA ARG A 132 -27.50 -43.95 -3.87
C ARG A 132 -28.51 -44.24 -4.99
N GLN A 133 -28.18 -45.12 -5.95
CA GLN A 133 -29.01 -45.43 -7.13
C GLN A 133 -29.36 -44.19 -7.98
N LEU A 134 -28.44 -43.23 -8.07
CA LEU A 134 -28.54 -42.03 -8.89
C LEU A 134 -27.61 -42.13 -10.10
N ASP A 135 -27.99 -41.52 -11.22
CA ASP A 135 -27.13 -41.41 -12.40
C ASP A 135 -26.06 -40.33 -12.17
N PRO A 136 -24.76 -40.68 -12.26
CA PRO A 136 -23.70 -39.70 -12.10
C PRO A 136 -23.61 -38.75 -13.31
N PRO A 137 -23.26 -37.47 -13.11
CA PRO A 137 -22.94 -36.57 -14.21
C PRO A 137 -21.70 -37.06 -14.96
N ASP A 138 -21.60 -36.73 -16.24
CA ASP A 138 -20.34 -36.89 -16.97
C ASP A 138 -19.25 -35.98 -16.38
N LEU A 139 -17.99 -36.25 -16.79
CA LEU A 139 -16.85 -35.51 -16.27
C LEU A 139 -16.92 -34.01 -16.63
N GLU A 140 -17.42 -33.67 -17.81
CA GLU A 140 -17.53 -32.27 -18.27
C GLU A 140 -18.48 -31.47 -17.37
N LYS A 141 -19.66 -32.01 -17.10
CA LYS A 141 -20.65 -31.39 -16.20
C LYS A 141 -20.12 -31.29 -14.77
N PHE A 142 -19.38 -32.30 -14.30
CA PHE A 142 -18.73 -32.25 -12.99
C PHE A 142 -17.64 -31.17 -12.90
N VAL A 143 -16.85 -30.97 -13.96
CA VAL A 143 -15.84 -29.89 -14.03
C VAL A 143 -16.52 -28.53 -13.95
N LEU A 144 -17.59 -28.30 -14.71
CA LEU A 144 -18.33 -27.03 -14.65
C LEU A 144 -18.95 -26.76 -13.27
N TRP A 145 -19.44 -27.80 -12.59
CA TRP A 145 -19.92 -27.70 -11.21
C TRP A 145 -18.80 -27.35 -10.24
N ASN A 146 -17.64 -28.00 -10.40
CA ASN A 146 -16.47 -27.70 -9.60
C ASN A 146 -16.00 -26.24 -9.79
N ASP A 147 -15.97 -25.76 -11.03
CA ASP A 147 -15.52 -24.40 -11.33
C ASP A 147 -16.44 -23.35 -10.74
N ARG A 148 -17.76 -23.56 -10.78
CA ARG A 148 -18.72 -22.70 -10.08
C ARG A 148 -18.49 -22.71 -8.57
N HIS A 149 -18.33 -23.90 -7.98
CA HIS A 149 -18.07 -24.06 -6.54
C HIS A 149 -16.77 -23.38 -6.07
N LEU A 150 -15.76 -23.31 -6.92
CA LEU A 150 -14.48 -22.69 -6.56
C LEU A 150 -14.37 -21.21 -6.98
N TYR A 151 -14.84 -20.82 -8.16
CA TYR A 151 -14.48 -19.56 -8.81
C TYR A 151 -15.64 -18.60 -9.09
N GLU A 152 -16.88 -18.97 -8.80
CA GLU A 152 -18.03 -18.08 -9.03
C GLU A 152 -17.96 -16.83 -8.12
N LYS A 153 -18.30 -15.66 -8.65
CA LYS A 153 -18.07 -14.35 -8.02
C LYS A 153 -18.73 -14.21 -6.64
N ASP A 154 -19.90 -14.81 -6.45
CA ASP A 154 -20.72 -14.67 -5.25
C ASP A 154 -20.69 -15.89 -4.32
N ILE A 155 -20.23 -17.05 -4.82
CA ILE A 155 -20.34 -18.37 -4.16
C ILE A 155 -19.00 -19.12 -4.10
N GLY A 156 -18.00 -18.66 -4.86
CA GLY A 156 -16.71 -19.32 -5.07
C GLY A 156 -15.87 -19.41 -3.80
N ARG A 157 -15.34 -20.60 -3.55
CA ARG A 157 -14.57 -20.93 -2.34
C ARG A 157 -13.05 -20.81 -2.50
N VAL A 158 -12.56 -20.38 -3.66
CA VAL A 158 -11.12 -20.22 -3.93
C VAL A 158 -10.46 -19.31 -2.89
N TYR A 159 -11.16 -18.25 -2.49
CA TYR A 159 -10.71 -17.34 -1.43
C TYR A 159 -10.49 -18.06 -0.07
N LEU A 160 -11.32 -19.07 0.26
CA LEU A 160 -11.15 -19.85 1.49
C LEU A 160 -9.88 -20.72 1.40
N THR A 161 -9.66 -21.35 0.25
CA THR A 161 -8.46 -22.16 -0.02
C THR A 161 -7.19 -21.32 0.04
N ASP A 162 -7.23 -20.09 -0.48
CA ASP A 162 -6.07 -19.21 -0.47
C ASP A 162 -5.63 -18.80 0.93
N ARG A 163 -6.59 -18.66 1.85
CA ARG A 163 -6.37 -18.24 3.23
C ARG A 163 -6.20 -19.39 4.23
N ALA A 164 -6.25 -20.64 3.78
CA ALA A 164 -6.04 -21.79 4.65
C ALA A 164 -4.59 -21.88 5.15
N GLN A 165 -4.40 -22.06 6.46
CA GLN A 165 -3.08 -22.26 7.04
C GLN A 165 -2.47 -23.62 6.68
N VAL A 166 -3.31 -24.62 6.41
CA VAL A 166 -2.89 -25.96 5.97
C VAL A 166 -3.60 -26.31 4.67
N ARG A 167 -2.84 -26.73 3.66
CA ARG A 167 -3.37 -27.23 2.38
C ARG A 167 -3.05 -28.72 2.25
N LEU A 168 -4.09 -29.53 2.09
CA LEU A 168 -3.99 -30.98 1.96
C LEU A 168 -4.40 -31.39 0.55
N PHE A 169 -3.50 -32.09 -0.13
CA PHE A 169 -3.79 -32.70 -1.42
C PHE A 169 -4.03 -34.21 -1.23
N ASN A 170 -5.31 -34.60 -1.24
CA ASN A 170 -5.77 -35.96 -1.04
C ASN A 170 -5.73 -36.75 -2.37
N SER A 171 -4.55 -37.28 -2.69
CA SER A 171 -4.37 -38.24 -3.79
C SER A 171 -4.78 -39.68 -3.42
N SER A 172 -5.15 -39.93 -2.17
CA SER A 172 -5.44 -41.27 -1.65
C SER A 172 -6.61 -41.93 -2.37
N SER A 173 -6.43 -43.18 -2.77
CA SER A 173 -7.45 -43.95 -3.48
C SER A 173 -8.44 -44.64 -2.53
N SER A 174 -8.08 -44.78 -1.24
CA SER A 174 -8.89 -45.40 -0.18
C SER A 174 -8.89 -44.59 1.13
N LEU A 175 -9.81 -44.90 2.04
CA LEU A 175 -9.86 -44.29 3.38
C LEU A 175 -8.67 -44.71 4.26
N GLU A 176 -8.21 -45.97 4.15
CA GLU A 176 -7.07 -46.47 4.92
C GLU A 176 -5.78 -45.71 4.59
N GLU A 177 -5.55 -45.43 3.30
CA GLU A 177 -4.41 -44.64 2.82
C GLU A 177 -4.49 -43.18 3.31
N LEU A 178 -5.69 -42.62 3.32
CA LEU A 178 -5.94 -41.28 3.87
C LEU A 178 -5.69 -41.24 5.39
N HIS A 179 -6.18 -42.23 6.15
CA HIS A 179 -6.00 -42.30 7.61
C HIS A 179 -4.52 -42.44 7.99
N SER A 180 -3.77 -43.28 7.27
CA SER A 180 -2.32 -43.41 7.49
C SER A 180 -1.57 -42.09 7.22
N SER A 181 -2.02 -41.34 6.21
CA SER A 181 -1.44 -40.04 5.88
C SER A 181 -1.76 -38.99 6.96
N LEU A 182 -3.00 -38.97 7.45
CA LEU A 182 -3.42 -38.05 8.52
C LEU A 182 -2.74 -38.35 9.86
N GLN A 183 -2.53 -39.63 10.18
CA GLN A 183 -1.81 -40.03 11.39
C GLN A 183 -0.37 -39.53 11.39
N THR A 184 0.27 -39.52 10.22
CA THR A 184 1.65 -39.00 10.08
C THR A 184 1.68 -37.47 10.16
N LEU A 185 0.62 -36.82 9.65
CA LEU A 185 0.53 -35.38 9.61
C LEU A 185 0.25 -34.79 11.01
N ASP A 186 -0.55 -35.46 11.84
CA ASP A 186 -1.00 -34.95 13.15
C ASP A 186 -1.59 -33.53 13.05
N LEU A 187 -2.82 -33.45 12.53
CA LEU A 187 -3.55 -32.18 12.44
C LEU A 187 -3.90 -31.58 13.80
N ALA A 188 -3.84 -32.37 14.88
CA ALA A 188 -4.20 -31.95 16.23
C ALA A 188 -3.05 -31.29 16.99
N ASP A 189 -1.83 -31.23 16.43
CA ASP A 189 -0.68 -30.59 17.07
C ASP A 189 -0.93 -29.08 17.29
N GLU A 190 -1.00 -28.67 18.55
CA GLU A 190 -1.21 -27.28 18.96
C GLU A 190 -0.11 -26.33 18.47
N GLN A 191 1.08 -26.85 18.14
CA GLN A 191 2.16 -26.06 17.55
C GLN A 191 1.75 -25.42 16.21
N ARG A 192 0.72 -25.98 15.53
CA ARG A 192 0.13 -25.43 14.29
C ARG A 192 -0.61 -24.11 14.51
N LEU A 193 -1.13 -23.89 15.70
CA LEU A 193 -1.80 -22.65 16.10
C LEU A 193 -0.82 -21.67 16.73
N ARG A 194 0.11 -22.20 17.53
CA ARG A 194 1.09 -21.41 18.25
C ARG A 194 2.45 -22.11 18.20
N PRO A 195 3.38 -21.65 17.34
CA PRO A 195 4.69 -22.27 17.27
C PRO A 195 5.39 -22.19 18.62
N ASN A 196 6.10 -23.26 18.97
CA ASN A 196 6.98 -23.23 20.13
C ASN A 196 8.16 -22.26 19.88
N TRP A 197 8.94 -21.95 20.91
CA TRP A 197 10.03 -20.98 20.78
C TRP A 197 11.09 -21.39 19.75
N ASP A 198 11.49 -22.66 19.72
CA ASP A 198 12.48 -23.14 18.75
C ASP A 198 11.96 -23.01 17.31
N GLN A 199 10.70 -23.38 17.09
CA GLN A 199 10.06 -23.24 15.79
C GLN A 199 9.97 -21.77 15.36
N TYR A 200 9.55 -20.88 16.27
CA TYR A 200 9.46 -19.45 16.00
C TYR A 200 10.82 -18.85 15.63
N PHE A 201 11.87 -19.16 16.41
CA PHE A 201 13.21 -18.64 16.12
C PHE A 201 13.85 -19.27 14.89
N MET A 202 13.56 -20.54 14.60
CA MET A 202 14.00 -21.17 13.36
C MET A 202 13.29 -20.57 12.13
N GLN A 203 12.00 -20.27 12.22
CA GLN A 203 11.29 -19.56 11.15
C GLN A 203 11.86 -18.14 10.92
N LEU A 204 12.23 -17.45 12.00
CA LEU A 204 12.93 -16.17 11.88
C LEU A 204 14.33 -16.31 11.25
N ALA A 205 15.05 -17.40 11.54
CA ALA A 205 16.32 -17.69 10.87
C ALA A 205 16.11 -17.94 9.38
N SER A 206 15.13 -18.76 9.01
CA SER A 206 14.80 -19.00 7.60
C SER A 206 14.31 -17.73 6.89
N LEU A 207 13.58 -16.84 7.57
CA LEU A 207 13.20 -15.52 7.04
C LEU A 207 14.43 -14.64 6.83
N ALA A 208 15.35 -14.58 7.80
CA ALA A 208 16.62 -13.87 7.64
C ALA A 208 17.44 -14.43 6.47
N ALA A 209 17.41 -15.74 6.24
CA ALA A 209 18.08 -16.38 5.11
C ALA A 209 17.59 -15.85 3.75
N GLN A 210 16.34 -15.40 3.64
CA GLN A 210 15.81 -14.82 2.40
C GLN A 210 16.50 -13.51 2.02
N ARG A 211 17.13 -12.82 3.01
CA ARG A 211 17.98 -11.64 2.78
C ARG A 211 19.40 -11.97 2.33
N SER A 212 19.79 -13.25 2.35
CA SER A 212 21.11 -13.70 1.91
C SER A 212 21.38 -13.28 0.46
N ASN A 213 22.51 -12.62 0.25
CA ASN A 213 22.98 -12.27 -1.08
C ASN A 213 24.07 -13.24 -1.59
N CYS A 214 24.44 -14.27 -0.80
CA CYS A 214 25.47 -15.21 -1.18
C CYS A 214 25.01 -16.14 -2.32
N MET A 215 25.79 -16.19 -3.41
CA MET A 215 25.50 -17.02 -4.59
C MET A 215 25.67 -18.53 -4.38
N LYS A 216 26.14 -18.99 -3.20
CA LYS A 216 26.41 -20.42 -2.95
C LYS A 216 25.38 -21.11 -2.10
N ARG A 217 24.81 -20.41 -1.12
CA ARG A 217 23.78 -20.93 -0.22
C ARG A 217 23.09 -19.78 0.47
N ARG A 218 21.81 -19.93 0.77
CA ARG A 218 21.06 -19.02 1.64
C ARG A 218 21.05 -19.60 3.04
N VAL A 219 21.66 -18.91 3.99
CA VAL A 219 21.71 -19.29 5.40
C VAL A 219 21.35 -18.07 6.23
N GLY A 220 20.44 -18.26 7.17
CA GLY A 220 20.09 -17.29 8.18
C GLY A 220 20.43 -17.79 9.59
N CYS A 221 20.52 -16.83 10.50
CA CYS A 221 20.87 -17.04 11.89
C CYS A 221 20.12 -16.01 12.76
N VAL A 222 19.68 -16.42 13.93
CA VAL A 222 19.05 -15.57 14.94
C VAL A 222 19.68 -15.87 16.28
N LEU A 223 20.12 -14.81 16.96
CA LEU A 223 20.61 -14.90 18.32
C LEU A 223 19.51 -14.48 19.29
N VAL A 224 19.29 -15.28 20.33
CA VAL A 224 18.17 -15.13 21.26
C VAL A 224 18.66 -15.17 22.70
N ARG A 225 18.03 -14.37 23.58
CA ARG A 225 18.14 -14.51 25.03
C ARG A 225 16.80 -14.18 25.67
N GLU A 226 16.40 -14.93 26.70
CA GLU A 226 15.12 -14.71 27.41
C GLU A 226 13.91 -14.66 26.45
N ARG A 227 13.92 -15.47 25.39
CA ARG A 227 12.88 -15.51 24.34
C ARG A 227 12.74 -14.18 23.56
N ARG A 228 13.80 -13.37 23.52
CA ARG A 228 13.89 -12.14 22.73
C ARG A 228 15.06 -12.23 21.75
N VAL A 229 14.85 -11.75 20.54
CA VAL A 229 15.89 -11.66 19.51
C VAL A 229 16.88 -10.56 19.93
N ILE A 230 18.16 -10.91 19.99
CA ILE A 230 19.28 -10.00 20.19
C ILE A 230 19.74 -9.43 18.84
N SER A 231 19.94 -10.31 17.87
CA SER A 231 20.39 -9.97 16.53
C SER A 231 19.96 -11.05 15.53
N THR A 232 19.97 -10.67 14.26
CA THR A 232 19.79 -11.57 13.13
C THR A 232 21.01 -11.48 12.24
N GLY A 233 21.36 -12.57 11.57
CA GLY A 233 22.42 -12.61 10.58
C GLY A 233 22.00 -13.40 9.37
N TYR A 234 22.52 -13.02 8.22
CA TYR A 234 22.43 -13.78 6.98
C TYR A 234 23.78 -13.73 6.28
N ASN A 235 24.08 -14.75 5.49
CA ASN A 235 25.36 -14.82 4.82
C ASN A 235 25.42 -13.92 3.59
N GLY A 236 26.52 -13.19 3.41
CA GLY A 236 26.66 -12.20 2.34
C GLY A 236 27.96 -11.41 2.39
N THR A 237 28.21 -10.56 1.40
CA THR A 237 29.39 -9.68 1.38
C THR A 237 29.36 -8.63 2.51
N PRO A 238 30.53 -8.11 2.94
CA PRO A 238 30.63 -7.09 3.97
C PRO A 238 29.89 -5.80 3.60
N ARG A 239 29.55 -5.01 4.63
CA ARG A 239 28.93 -3.69 4.46
C ARG A 239 29.76 -2.82 3.50
N HIS A 240 29.06 -2.03 2.70
CA HIS A 240 29.64 -1.10 1.71
C HIS A 240 30.37 -1.75 0.53
N LEU A 241 30.36 -3.08 0.40
CA LEU A 241 30.80 -3.78 -0.81
C LEU A 241 29.59 -4.20 -1.65
N PRO A 242 29.73 -4.35 -2.97
CA PRO A 242 28.68 -4.91 -3.82
C PRO A 242 28.17 -6.24 -3.25
N ASN A 243 26.88 -6.51 -3.40
CA ASN A 243 26.34 -7.76 -2.91
C ASN A 243 26.96 -8.95 -3.67
N CYS A 244 27.03 -10.13 -3.04
CA CYS A 244 27.62 -11.29 -3.72
C CYS A 244 26.86 -11.67 -5.00
N ASN A 245 25.54 -11.51 -5.03
CA ASN A 245 24.68 -11.65 -6.22
C ASN A 245 24.79 -10.50 -7.24
N GLU A 246 25.54 -9.45 -6.92
CA GLU A 246 25.92 -8.34 -7.80
C GLU A 246 27.39 -8.45 -8.24
N GLY A 247 28.03 -9.62 -8.05
CA GLY A 247 29.43 -9.83 -8.40
C GLY A 247 30.45 -9.49 -7.29
N GLY A 248 30.00 -9.06 -6.10
CA GLY A 248 30.87 -8.59 -5.02
C GLY A 248 31.78 -9.65 -4.37
N CYS A 249 31.64 -10.92 -4.72
CA CYS A 249 32.53 -11.99 -4.26
C CYS A 249 33.06 -12.79 -5.46
N PRO A 250 34.31 -12.55 -5.91
CA PRO A 250 34.88 -13.23 -7.07
C PRO A 250 34.86 -14.75 -6.93
N ARG A 251 35.13 -15.27 -5.72
CA ARG A 251 35.08 -16.72 -5.44
C ARG A 251 33.69 -17.29 -5.66
N CYS A 252 32.64 -16.63 -5.16
CA CYS A 252 31.29 -17.15 -5.28
C CYS A 252 30.76 -17.06 -6.72
N ASN A 253 31.19 -16.05 -7.48
CA ASN A 253 30.74 -15.78 -8.84
C ASN A 253 31.48 -16.59 -9.93
N ARG A 254 32.57 -17.32 -9.59
CA ARG A 254 33.32 -18.17 -10.54
C ARG A 254 32.64 -19.48 -10.95
N GLY A 255 31.48 -19.81 -10.36
CA GLY A 255 30.78 -21.06 -10.68
C GLY A 255 31.36 -22.34 -10.06
N ASP A 256 32.48 -22.25 -9.32
CA ASP A 256 33.08 -23.42 -8.63
C ASP A 256 32.13 -24.05 -7.60
N GLY A 257 32.28 -25.36 -7.34
CA GLY A 257 31.47 -26.07 -6.34
C GLY A 257 31.54 -25.49 -4.92
N GLY A 258 30.54 -25.81 -4.09
CA GLY A 258 30.57 -25.51 -2.65
C GLY A 258 31.84 -26.07 -1.99
N GLY A 259 32.50 -25.30 -1.11
CA GLY A 259 33.71 -25.74 -0.40
C GLY A 259 35.06 -25.47 -1.10
N VAL A 260 35.09 -25.06 -2.37
CA VAL A 260 36.35 -24.74 -3.08
C VAL A 260 36.83 -23.33 -2.74
N GLY A 261 38.09 -23.15 -2.33
CA GLY A 261 38.71 -21.83 -2.12
C GLY A 261 38.09 -21.01 -0.98
N LEU A 262 37.72 -21.63 0.14
CA LEU A 262 37.03 -20.95 1.25
C LEU A 262 37.80 -19.76 1.82
N SER A 263 39.14 -19.79 1.81
CA SER A 263 39.99 -18.70 2.29
C SER A 263 39.93 -17.43 1.43
N THR A 264 39.40 -17.51 0.21
CA THR A 264 39.22 -16.36 -0.70
C THR A 264 37.75 -15.91 -0.80
N CYS A 265 36.86 -16.50 0.00
CA CYS A 265 35.47 -16.08 0.09
C CYS A 265 35.37 -14.74 0.83
N LEU A 266 34.76 -13.74 0.19
CA LEU A 266 34.47 -12.45 0.83
C LEU A 266 33.20 -12.48 1.67
N CYS A 267 32.31 -13.46 1.47
CA CYS A 267 31.05 -13.52 2.19
C CYS A 267 31.26 -13.93 3.66
N LEU A 268 30.71 -13.15 4.58
CA LEU A 268 30.53 -13.55 5.97
C LEU A 268 29.40 -14.56 6.08
N HIS A 269 29.56 -15.53 6.97
CA HIS A 269 28.50 -16.50 7.29
C HIS A 269 27.42 -15.86 8.18
N ALA A 270 26.25 -16.49 8.22
CA ALA A 270 25.09 -15.94 8.93
C ALA A 270 25.35 -15.83 10.44
N GLU A 271 26.03 -16.83 11.00
CA GLU A 271 26.45 -16.91 12.39
C GLU A 271 27.44 -15.80 12.71
N GLU A 272 28.44 -15.58 11.86
CA GLU A 272 29.43 -14.52 12.03
C GLU A 272 28.77 -13.15 11.99
N ASN A 273 27.86 -12.95 11.05
CA ASN A 273 27.13 -11.70 10.91
C ASN A 273 26.25 -11.44 12.15
N ALA A 274 25.49 -12.44 12.61
CA ALA A 274 24.68 -12.33 13.82
C ALA A 274 25.52 -12.00 15.07
N LEU A 275 26.70 -12.61 15.20
CA LEU A 275 27.63 -12.35 16.31
C LEU A 275 28.23 -10.94 16.25
N LEU A 276 28.63 -10.47 15.07
CA LEU A 276 29.14 -9.11 14.87
C LEU A 276 28.08 -8.05 15.16
N GLU A 277 26.85 -8.27 14.68
CA GLU A 277 25.72 -7.38 14.93
C GLU A 277 25.32 -7.33 16.40
N ALA A 278 25.45 -8.44 17.15
CA ALA A 278 25.22 -8.43 18.59
C ALA A 278 26.37 -7.72 19.33
N GLY A 279 27.61 -7.97 18.96
CA GLY A 279 28.77 -7.53 19.74
C GLY A 279 28.85 -8.21 21.11
N ARG A 280 30.05 -8.26 21.69
CA ARG A 280 30.33 -9.10 22.87
C ARG A 280 29.49 -8.77 24.11
N GLU A 281 29.13 -7.50 24.33
CA GLU A 281 28.43 -7.08 25.56
C GLU A 281 26.96 -7.50 25.62
N ARG A 282 26.32 -7.69 24.45
CA ARG A 282 24.91 -8.12 24.36
C ARG A 282 24.77 -9.63 24.49
N ILE A 283 25.83 -10.39 24.24
CA ILE A 283 25.86 -11.85 24.41
C ILE A 283 26.23 -12.15 25.86
N ARG A 284 25.31 -12.75 26.60
CA ARG A 284 25.47 -13.09 28.02
C ARG A 284 25.04 -14.54 28.24
N GLU A 285 25.30 -15.04 29.44
CA GLU A 285 24.89 -16.38 29.88
C GLU A 285 23.41 -16.64 29.56
N GLY A 286 23.12 -17.82 28.99
CA GLY A 286 21.79 -18.20 28.52
C GLY A 286 21.42 -17.75 27.10
N ALA A 287 22.37 -17.21 26.32
CA ALA A 287 22.15 -16.91 24.90
C ALA A 287 22.15 -18.17 24.03
N ILE A 288 21.15 -18.28 23.15
CA ILE A 288 20.94 -19.41 22.23
C ILE A 288 21.04 -18.91 20.79
N LEU A 289 21.78 -19.61 19.95
CA LEU A 289 21.93 -19.33 18.53
C LEU A 289 21.10 -20.31 17.71
N TYR A 290 20.19 -19.80 16.88
CA TYR A 290 19.37 -20.57 15.94
C TYR A 290 19.88 -20.34 14.53
N CYS A 291 20.17 -21.38 13.75
CA CYS A 291 20.65 -21.22 12.38
C CYS A 291 20.11 -22.31 11.43
N ASP A 292 19.94 -21.99 10.15
CA ASP A 292 19.34 -22.98 9.23
C ASP A 292 20.28 -24.17 9.00
N THR A 293 21.59 -23.94 9.00
CA THR A 293 22.62 -24.97 8.73
C THR A 293 23.53 -25.12 9.94
N CYS A 294 24.00 -26.34 10.21
CA CYS A 294 25.01 -26.58 11.25
C CYS A 294 26.24 -25.67 11.04
N PRO A 295 26.71 -24.94 12.08
CA PRO A 295 27.82 -24.02 11.93
C PRO A 295 29.10 -24.71 11.46
N CYS A 296 29.81 -24.07 10.53
CA CYS A 296 31.12 -24.54 10.11
C CYS A 296 32.17 -24.34 11.22
N LEU A 297 33.33 -24.99 11.10
CA LEU A 297 34.42 -24.90 12.09
C LEU A 297 34.83 -23.46 12.45
N THR A 298 34.88 -22.54 11.47
CA THR A 298 35.26 -21.15 11.73
C THR A 298 34.20 -20.40 12.53
N CYS A 299 32.92 -20.66 12.26
CA CYS A 299 31.81 -20.11 13.04
C CYS A 299 31.79 -20.72 14.44
N THR A 300 31.96 -22.04 14.54
CA THR A 300 32.03 -22.77 15.82
C THR A 300 33.09 -22.19 16.76
N VAL A 301 34.31 -21.93 16.27
CA VAL A 301 35.37 -21.29 17.08
C VAL A 301 34.97 -19.90 17.57
N LYS A 302 34.20 -19.13 16.78
CA LYS A 302 33.73 -17.79 17.20
C LYS A 302 32.59 -17.88 18.20
N ILE A 303 31.67 -18.82 18.01
CA ILE A 303 30.53 -19.09 18.90
C ILE A 303 31.02 -19.43 20.32
N THR A 304 32.05 -20.27 20.45
CA THR A 304 32.59 -20.66 21.78
C THR A 304 33.25 -19.49 22.52
N GLN A 305 33.74 -18.47 21.82
CA GLN A 305 34.43 -17.32 22.44
C GLN A 305 33.48 -16.26 23.00
N VAL A 306 32.25 -16.19 22.49
CA VAL A 306 31.32 -15.09 22.81
C VAL A 306 30.31 -15.43 23.91
N GLY A 307 30.31 -16.67 24.43
CA GLY A 307 29.47 -17.08 25.57
C GLY A 307 28.07 -17.58 25.19
N ILE A 308 27.91 -18.19 24.02
CA ILE A 308 26.69 -18.91 23.63
C ILE A 308 26.55 -20.19 24.44
N SER A 309 25.37 -20.45 25.02
CA SER A 309 25.11 -21.66 25.80
C SER A 309 24.57 -22.83 24.97
N GLU A 310 23.86 -22.52 23.87
CA GLU A 310 23.27 -23.54 23.01
C GLU A 310 23.20 -23.08 21.54
N VAL A 311 23.45 -24.01 20.62
CA VAL A 311 23.28 -23.85 19.17
C VAL A 311 22.20 -24.82 18.72
N VAL A 312 21.18 -24.29 18.07
CA VAL A 312 20.05 -25.04 17.50
C VAL A 312 20.06 -24.88 15.99
N TYR A 313 20.11 -25.99 15.23
CA TYR A 313 20.22 -25.94 13.77
C TYR A 313 19.23 -26.85 13.05
N SER A 314 18.81 -26.51 11.82
CA SER A 314 17.83 -27.33 11.08
C SER A 314 18.44 -28.38 10.14
N GLN A 315 19.44 -28.01 9.34
CA GLN A 315 20.06 -28.86 8.31
C GLN A 315 21.50 -29.23 8.69
N GLY A 316 21.84 -30.51 8.57
CA GLY A 316 23.21 -30.98 8.71
C GLY A 316 24.13 -30.52 7.56
N TYR A 317 25.42 -30.55 7.79
CA TYR A 317 26.46 -30.21 6.80
C TYR A 317 27.67 -31.14 6.89
N ASN A 318 28.52 -31.12 5.86
CA ASN A 318 29.81 -31.80 5.92
C ASN A 318 30.63 -31.12 7.04
N MET A 319 31.07 -31.89 8.05
CA MET A 319 31.80 -31.49 9.28
C MET A 319 30.97 -31.39 10.57
N ASP A 320 29.71 -31.85 10.61
CA ASP A 320 28.87 -31.81 11.83
C ASP A 320 29.53 -32.43 13.07
N LYS A 321 30.27 -33.54 12.89
CA LYS A 321 30.96 -34.23 13.99
C LYS A 321 32.06 -33.40 14.63
N ASP A 322 32.81 -32.65 13.82
CA ASP A 322 33.93 -31.85 14.30
C ASP A 322 33.44 -30.57 14.98
N SER A 323 32.41 -29.92 14.42
CA SER A 323 31.72 -28.81 15.08
C SER A 323 31.10 -29.24 16.41
N ALA A 324 30.44 -30.41 16.45
CA ALA A 324 29.89 -30.98 17.68
C ALA A 324 30.96 -31.21 18.75
N ALA A 325 32.10 -31.82 18.37
CA ALA A 325 33.20 -32.09 19.31
C ALA A 325 33.78 -30.82 19.93
N ILE A 326 33.93 -29.74 19.15
CA ILE A 326 34.44 -28.45 19.66
C ILE A 326 33.41 -27.77 20.57
N LEU A 327 32.13 -27.73 20.18
CA LEU A 327 31.07 -27.14 20.99
C LEU A 327 30.92 -27.88 22.33
N GLU A 328 30.93 -29.21 22.30
CA GLU A 328 30.87 -30.05 23.49
C GLU A 328 32.07 -29.80 24.43
N ALA A 329 33.30 -29.80 23.90
CA ALA A 329 34.50 -29.52 24.68
C ALA A 329 34.51 -28.10 25.30
N ALA A 330 33.82 -27.15 24.67
CA ALA A 330 33.64 -25.78 25.16
C ALA A 330 32.42 -25.59 26.09
N GLY A 331 31.64 -26.64 26.34
CA GLY A 331 30.43 -26.58 27.17
C GLY A 331 29.20 -25.96 26.49
N VAL A 332 29.21 -25.83 25.16
CA VAL A 332 28.08 -25.32 24.36
C VAL A 332 27.24 -26.51 23.87
N LYS A 333 25.94 -26.51 24.17
CA LYS A 333 25.04 -27.57 23.69
C LYS A 333 24.78 -27.42 22.20
N LEU A 334 24.88 -28.49 21.43
CA LEU A 334 24.48 -28.52 20.02
C LEU A 334 23.25 -29.41 19.85
N ARG A 335 22.20 -28.89 19.23
CA ARG A 335 20.94 -29.63 19.01
C ARG A 335 20.42 -29.41 17.60
N GLN A 336 20.07 -30.51 16.94
CA GLN A 336 19.36 -30.43 15.67
C GLN A 336 17.86 -30.25 15.93
N PHE A 337 17.27 -29.20 15.37
CA PHE A 337 15.84 -28.96 15.34
C PHE A 337 15.24 -29.68 14.14
N SER A 338 14.39 -30.67 14.42
CA SER A 338 13.50 -31.24 13.41
C SER A 338 12.16 -30.52 13.54
N PRO A 339 11.74 -29.73 12.53
CA PRO A 339 10.41 -29.16 12.57
C PRO A 339 9.38 -30.29 12.61
N VAL A 340 8.30 -30.12 13.37
CA VAL A 340 7.02 -30.78 13.05
C VAL A 340 6.79 -30.49 11.57
N ILE A 341 6.39 -31.46 10.74
CA ILE A 341 6.29 -31.23 9.29
C ILE A 341 5.32 -30.06 9.03
N PHE A 342 5.94 -28.89 8.87
CA PHE A 342 5.37 -27.63 8.50
C PHE A 342 5.97 -27.39 7.12
N LEU A 343 5.20 -27.71 6.09
CA LEU A 343 5.51 -27.26 4.75
C LEU A 343 5.21 -25.75 4.67
N PHE A 344 6.00 -24.95 5.37
CA PHE A 344 6.12 -23.53 5.08
C PHE A 344 6.94 -23.42 3.79
N GLN A 345 6.26 -23.52 2.65
CA GLN A 345 6.78 -22.93 1.42
C GLN A 345 6.60 -21.42 1.50
N SER A 346 7.71 -20.71 1.31
CA SER A 346 7.77 -19.28 1.01
C SER A 346 6.78 -18.92 -0.11
N PRO A 347 6.26 -17.68 -0.19
CA PRO A 347 5.50 -17.20 -1.34
C PRO A 347 6.43 -16.94 -2.52
N MET A 348 7.10 -17.97 -3.04
CA MET A 348 7.66 -18.04 -4.38
C MET A 348 7.85 -19.53 -4.69
N ILE A 349 7.28 -19.97 -5.82
CA ILE A 349 7.20 -21.34 -6.36
C ILE A 349 5.92 -22.09 -5.91
N ASN A 350 4.94 -22.14 -6.82
CA ASN A 350 3.88 -23.15 -6.83
C ASN A 350 4.55 -24.52 -6.99
N ASP A 351 4.60 -25.33 -5.92
CA ASP A 351 4.81 -26.77 -6.04
C ASP A 351 3.77 -27.50 -5.19
N TYR A 352 2.89 -28.24 -5.87
CA TYR A 352 1.88 -29.11 -5.27
C TYR A 352 2.55 -30.18 -4.41
N MET A 353 2.04 -30.40 -3.20
CA MET A 353 2.47 -31.51 -2.36
C MET A 353 1.81 -32.81 -2.88
N LEU A 354 2.56 -33.64 -3.60
CA LEU A 354 2.10 -34.98 -4.00
C LEU A 354 2.37 -35.97 -2.86
N ILE A 355 1.31 -36.59 -2.33
CA ILE A 355 1.43 -37.80 -1.51
C ILE A 355 1.65 -38.96 -2.48
N THR A 356 2.86 -39.53 -2.51
CA THR A 356 3.19 -40.73 -3.29
C THR A 356 3.46 -41.94 -2.37
N PRO A 357 3.01 -43.16 -2.72
CA PRO A 357 3.31 -44.38 -1.97
C PRO A 357 4.79 -44.79 -2.08
N PRO A 358 5.31 -45.69 -1.20
CA PRO A 358 6.71 -46.06 -1.19
C PRO A 358 7.13 -46.84 -2.46
N ALA A 359 8.27 -46.41 -3.00
CA ALA A 359 9.10 -46.98 -4.06
C ALA A 359 8.60 -48.24 -4.78
N VAL A 360 8.25 -48.07 -6.06
CA VAL A 360 8.34 -49.13 -7.07
C VAL A 360 9.39 -48.68 -8.08
N GLU A 361 10.51 -49.39 -8.14
CA GLU A 361 11.53 -49.23 -9.17
C GLU A 361 10.92 -49.51 -10.55
N TRP A 362 11.06 -48.58 -11.49
CA TRP A 362 10.83 -48.86 -12.90
C TRP A 362 12.04 -48.41 -13.73
N PRO A 363 12.52 -49.20 -14.70
CA PRO A 363 13.78 -48.93 -15.38
C PRO A 363 13.60 -47.78 -16.38
N LEU A 364 14.66 -46.96 -16.51
CA LEU A 364 14.82 -46.04 -17.63
C LEU A 364 14.67 -46.78 -18.95
N ASN A 365 13.79 -46.30 -19.82
CA ASN A 365 13.97 -46.40 -21.25
C ASN A 365 13.69 -45.03 -21.88
N LEU A 366 14.77 -44.43 -22.38
CA LEU A 366 14.78 -43.32 -23.31
C LEU A 366 14.14 -43.78 -24.63
N GLU A 367 13.11 -43.07 -25.10
CA GLU A 367 12.96 -42.79 -26.54
C GLU A 367 11.86 -41.75 -26.81
N THR A 368 12.31 -40.60 -27.33
CA THR A 368 11.65 -39.69 -28.29
C THR A 368 10.16 -39.35 -28.16
N ARG A 369 9.83 -38.07 -27.89
CA ARG A 369 8.81 -37.23 -28.60
C ARG A 369 8.76 -35.78 -28.06
N PRO A 370 8.15 -34.83 -28.80
CA PRO A 370 8.78 -33.55 -29.15
C PRO A 370 8.41 -32.37 -28.23
N SER A 371 9.21 -31.31 -28.38
CA SER A 371 9.12 -30.02 -27.69
C SER A 371 7.76 -29.33 -27.86
N TYR A 372 7.04 -29.19 -26.74
CA TYR A 372 6.12 -28.07 -26.50
C TYR A 372 6.44 -27.51 -25.10
N PHE A 373 7.54 -26.76 -25.01
CA PHE A 373 7.76 -25.84 -23.89
C PHE A 373 7.17 -24.49 -24.29
N SER A 374 6.08 -24.09 -23.64
CA SER A 374 5.69 -22.68 -23.56
C SER A 374 6.71 -21.99 -22.65
N PRO A 375 7.28 -20.82 -23.03
CA PRO A 375 8.21 -20.11 -22.17
C PRO A 375 7.46 -19.58 -20.94
N PHE A 376 8.13 -19.65 -19.79
CA PHE A 376 7.74 -18.89 -18.59
C PHE A 376 7.65 -17.42 -18.99
N LEU A 377 6.44 -16.84 -18.98
CA LEU A 377 6.23 -15.42 -19.29
C LEU A 377 6.89 -14.58 -18.19
N THR A 378 8.07 -14.05 -18.47
CA THR A 378 8.65 -12.92 -17.75
C THR A 378 7.74 -11.71 -17.92
N MET A 379 7.46 -10.96 -16.85
CA MET A 379 6.68 -9.73 -16.99
C MET A 379 7.41 -8.75 -17.93
N PRO A 380 6.69 -8.06 -18.83
CA PRO A 380 7.31 -7.10 -19.73
C PRO A 380 7.89 -5.91 -18.95
N THR A 381 9.04 -5.40 -19.40
CA THR A 381 9.71 -4.27 -18.75
C THR A 381 9.43 -2.94 -19.46
N VAL A 382 9.49 -1.86 -18.70
CA VAL A 382 9.53 -0.47 -19.19
C VAL A 382 10.70 0.26 -18.55
N HIS A 383 11.39 1.07 -19.34
CA HIS A 383 12.52 1.84 -18.86
C HIS A 383 12.04 3.17 -18.28
N LEU A 384 12.39 3.44 -17.03
CA LEU A 384 12.07 4.66 -16.32
C LEU A 384 13.36 5.40 -16.00
N LEU A 385 13.41 6.70 -16.34
CA LEU A 385 14.57 7.50 -16.03
C LEU A 385 14.72 7.69 -14.51
N ASP A 386 15.87 7.32 -13.95
CA ASP A 386 16.24 7.54 -12.53
C ASP A 386 16.66 9.01 -12.32
N TYR A 387 15.81 9.92 -12.78
CA TYR A 387 15.98 11.35 -12.63
C TYR A 387 15.16 11.81 -11.42
N VAL A 388 15.80 11.90 -10.26
CA VAL A 388 15.10 12.06 -8.98
C VAL A 388 14.83 13.53 -8.66
N ALA A 389 13.63 13.98 -9.01
CA ALA A 389 12.92 15.02 -8.26
C ALA A 389 11.49 14.52 -7.96
N GLY A 390 11.20 14.22 -6.70
CA GLY A 390 9.84 14.01 -6.19
C GLY A 390 9.44 12.54 -5.97
N ASN A 391 8.14 12.28 -6.08
CA ASN A 391 7.51 11.00 -5.78
C ASN A 391 7.50 10.03 -6.96
N ILE A 392 8.65 9.43 -7.25
CA ILE A 392 8.73 8.42 -8.33
C ILE A 392 8.05 7.10 -7.96
N ARG A 393 7.89 6.82 -6.66
CA ARG A 393 7.35 5.56 -6.15
C ARG A 393 5.93 5.30 -6.65
N SER A 394 5.09 6.33 -6.68
CA SER A 394 3.70 6.17 -7.14
C SER A 394 3.62 5.76 -8.61
N LEU A 395 4.52 6.27 -9.45
CA LEU A 395 4.61 5.87 -10.86
C LEU A 395 5.07 4.42 -10.99
N VAL A 396 6.10 4.02 -10.23
CA VAL A 396 6.55 2.61 -10.20
C VAL A 396 5.42 1.68 -9.76
N ASN A 397 4.69 2.03 -8.70
CA ASN A 397 3.55 1.24 -8.24
C ASN A 397 2.41 1.19 -9.27
N ALA A 398 2.15 2.28 -9.98
CA ALA A 398 1.15 2.32 -11.05
C ALA A 398 1.54 1.43 -12.23
N ILE A 399 2.82 1.42 -12.64
CA ILE A 399 3.37 0.55 -13.68
C ILE A 399 3.24 -0.93 -13.25
N ASN A 400 3.62 -1.25 -12.02
CA ASN A 400 3.47 -2.59 -11.45
C ASN A 400 2.01 -3.04 -11.41
N GLN A 401 1.10 -2.14 -11.03
CA GLN A 401 -0.34 -2.42 -10.94
C GLN A 401 -0.96 -2.78 -12.29
N VAL A 402 -0.40 -2.27 -13.40
CA VAL A 402 -0.86 -2.59 -14.77
C VAL A 402 -0.08 -3.72 -15.43
N GLY A 403 0.76 -4.44 -14.67
CA GLY A 403 1.41 -5.69 -15.09
C GLY A 403 2.77 -5.53 -15.78
N TYR A 404 3.51 -4.46 -15.51
CA TYR A 404 4.85 -4.22 -16.04
C TYR A 404 5.88 -4.05 -14.93
N GLU A 405 7.13 -4.38 -15.20
CA GLU A 405 8.26 -4.11 -14.31
C GLU A 405 9.06 -2.88 -14.77
N VAL A 406 9.64 -2.15 -13.83
CA VAL A 406 10.49 -0.99 -14.10
C VAL A 406 11.96 -1.40 -14.18
N GLU A 407 12.59 -1.08 -15.31
CA GLU A 407 14.04 -1.05 -15.45
C GLU A 407 14.53 0.39 -15.37
N TRP A 408 15.56 0.64 -14.56
CA TRP A 408 16.05 1.99 -14.30
C TRP A 408 17.08 2.42 -15.33
N VAL A 409 16.87 3.58 -15.94
CA VAL A 409 17.88 4.26 -16.77
C VAL A 409 18.69 5.18 -15.86
N LYS A 410 19.93 4.78 -15.54
CA LYS A 410 20.83 5.49 -14.63
C LYS A 410 21.94 6.23 -15.36
N THR A 411 22.24 5.80 -16.58
CA THR A 411 23.26 6.38 -17.44
C THR A 411 22.67 6.67 -18.83
N PRO A 412 23.21 7.66 -19.56
CA PRO A 412 22.83 7.95 -20.94
C PRO A 412 22.84 6.73 -21.87
N GLU A 413 23.74 5.78 -21.62
CA GLU A 413 23.87 4.54 -22.39
C GLU A 413 22.67 3.61 -22.24
N ASP A 414 22.05 3.58 -21.06
CA ASP A 414 20.90 2.72 -20.75
C ASP A 414 19.68 3.07 -21.63
N VAL A 415 19.56 4.34 -22.06
CA VAL A 415 18.48 4.82 -22.95
C VAL A 415 18.44 4.03 -24.25
N LYS A 416 19.59 3.59 -24.77
CA LYS A 416 19.65 2.85 -26.04
C LYS A 416 18.99 1.48 -25.96
N ASN A 417 19.04 0.86 -24.77
CA ASN A 417 18.45 -0.44 -24.49
C ASN A 417 16.95 -0.36 -24.21
N ALA A 418 16.42 0.85 -23.96
CA ALA A 418 15.00 1.03 -23.72
C ALA A 418 14.17 0.67 -24.96
N ASP A 419 13.23 -0.27 -24.80
CA ASP A 419 12.17 -0.51 -25.79
C ASP A 419 11.02 0.47 -25.63
N LYS A 420 10.73 0.86 -24.38
CA LYS A 420 9.74 1.87 -24.00
C LYS A 420 10.37 2.74 -22.93
N LEU A 421 10.34 4.06 -23.13
CA LEU A 421 10.94 5.01 -22.20
C LEU A 421 9.86 5.91 -21.60
N ILE A 422 9.86 6.03 -20.28
CA ILE A 422 9.07 7.02 -19.56
C ILE A 422 10.02 8.07 -18.98
N LEU A 423 9.76 9.33 -19.32
CA LEU A 423 10.38 10.50 -18.70
C LEU A 423 9.39 11.10 -17.70
N PRO A 424 9.52 10.77 -16.40
CA PRO A 424 8.79 11.47 -15.35
C PRO A 424 9.41 12.84 -15.11
N GLY A 425 8.64 13.77 -14.54
CA GLY A 425 9.22 14.99 -14.02
C GLY A 425 8.28 15.75 -13.10
N VAL A 426 8.78 16.09 -11.91
CA VAL A 426 8.11 16.95 -10.92
C VAL A 426 9.06 18.08 -10.59
N GLY A 427 8.52 19.29 -10.42
CA GLY A 427 9.27 20.45 -9.96
C GLY A 427 9.54 21.48 -11.05
N HIS A 428 10.64 22.22 -10.91
CA HIS A 428 10.97 23.36 -11.75
C HIS A 428 11.59 22.92 -13.09
N PHE A 429 11.04 23.40 -14.20
CA PHE A 429 11.46 23.08 -15.57
C PHE A 429 12.97 23.27 -15.77
N GLY A 430 13.50 24.46 -15.44
CA GLY A 430 14.92 24.77 -15.62
C GLY A 430 15.85 23.85 -14.82
N HIS A 431 15.44 23.44 -13.61
CA HIS A 431 16.20 22.51 -12.78
C HIS A 431 16.23 21.12 -13.39
N CYS A 432 15.06 20.63 -13.85
CA CYS A 432 14.92 19.34 -14.51
C CYS A 432 15.81 19.25 -15.76
N LEU A 433 15.64 20.19 -16.68
CA LEU A 433 16.32 20.14 -17.99
C LEU A 433 17.83 20.38 -17.84
N SER A 434 18.26 21.27 -16.94
CA SER A 434 19.69 21.51 -16.69
C SER A 434 20.40 20.26 -16.16
N GLN A 435 19.76 19.50 -15.26
CA GLN A 435 20.38 18.26 -14.78
C GLN A 435 20.34 17.14 -15.81
N LEU A 436 19.29 17.04 -16.64
CA LEU A 436 19.25 16.11 -17.76
C LEU A 436 20.36 16.41 -18.78
N GLU A 437 20.63 17.69 -19.03
CA GLU A 437 21.72 18.14 -19.89
C GLU A 437 23.09 17.80 -19.28
N GLN A 438 23.32 18.18 -18.02
CA GLN A 438 24.56 17.88 -17.29
C GLN A 438 24.83 16.38 -17.18
N GLY A 439 23.77 15.58 -17.02
CA GLY A 439 23.83 14.12 -17.01
C GLY A 439 23.98 13.50 -18.40
N GLY A 440 23.88 14.28 -19.49
CA GLY A 440 24.05 13.80 -20.86
C GLY A 440 22.84 13.03 -21.43
N PHE A 441 21.66 13.15 -20.82
CA PHE A 441 20.46 12.38 -21.22
C PHE A 441 19.69 12.97 -22.41
N LEU A 442 19.77 14.28 -22.66
CA LEU A 442 18.97 14.94 -23.70
C LEU A 442 19.23 14.37 -25.11
N GLY A 443 20.49 14.12 -25.44
CA GLY A 443 20.89 13.54 -26.73
C GLY A 443 20.31 12.13 -26.96
N PRO A 444 20.56 11.16 -26.05
CA PRO A 444 19.98 9.83 -26.12
C PRO A 444 18.44 9.81 -26.13
N ILE A 445 17.77 10.67 -25.35
CA ILE A 445 16.30 10.77 -25.36
C ILE A 445 15.80 11.19 -26.74
N ARG A 446 16.44 12.21 -27.35
CA ARG A 446 16.10 12.64 -28.71
C ARG A 446 16.30 11.51 -29.72
N GLN A 447 17.41 10.77 -29.64
CA GLN A 447 17.67 9.60 -30.50
C GLN A 447 16.63 8.49 -30.32
N HIS A 448 16.17 8.23 -29.09
CA HIS A 448 15.11 7.25 -28.82
C HIS A 448 13.79 7.63 -29.50
N ILE A 449 13.42 8.92 -29.42
CA ILE A 449 12.23 9.45 -30.08
C ILE A 449 12.37 9.36 -31.61
N GLU A 450 13.51 9.80 -32.17
CA GLU A 450 13.81 9.76 -33.61
C GLU A 450 13.85 8.33 -34.18
N ALA A 451 14.24 7.35 -33.37
CA ALA A 451 14.22 5.93 -33.73
C ALA A 451 12.81 5.32 -33.78
N GLY A 452 11.76 6.08 -33.45
CA GLY A 452 10.38 5.60 -33.47
C GLY A 452 10.01 4.70 -32.28
N LYS A 453 10.84 4.66 -31.23
CA LYS A 453 10.57 3.85 -30.04
C LYS A 453 9.58 4.55 -29.09
N PRO A 454 8.63 3.84 -28.45
CA PRO A 454 7.66 4.45 -27.56
C PRO A 454 8.27 5.33 -26.47
N PHE A 455 7.77 6.56 -26.35
CA PHE A 455 8.18 7.55 -25.37
C PHE A 455 6.95 8.16 -24.69
N MET A 456 6.96 8.21 -23.36
CA MET A 456 5.95 8.90 -22.56
C MET A 456 6.58 9.99 -21.69
N GLY A 457 6.13 11.23 -21.84
CA GLY A 457 6.49 12.35 -20.96
C GLY A 457 5.38 12.67 -19.95
N ILE A 458 5.69 12.73 -18.66
CA ILE A 458 4.70 13.06 -17.60
C ILE A 458 5.06 14.39 -16.94
N CYS A 459 4.10 15.31 -16.89
CA CYS A 459 4.23 16.66 -16.30
C CYS A 459 5.43 17.41 -16.88
N VAL A 460 6.53 17.58 -16.13
CA VAL A 460 7.74 18.23 -16.68
C VAL A 460 8.32 17.40 -17.83
N GLY A 461 8.11 16.08 -17.85
CA GLY A 461 8.46 15.23 -18.99
C GLY A 461 7.67 15.53 -20.27
N LEU A 462 6.40 15.97 -20.16
CA LEU A 462 5.67 16.54 -21.31
C LEU A 462 6.25 17.91 -21.67
N GLN A 463 6.48 18.77 -20.68
CA GLN A 463 7.02 20.12 -20.92
C GLN A 463 8.40 20.06 -21.59
N ALA A 464 9.22 19.06 -21.28
CA ALA A 464 10.52 18.83 -21.90
C ALA A 464 10.41 18.59 -23.43
N LEU A 465 9.27 18.16 -23.96
CA LEU A 465 9.07 18.02 -25.41
C LEU A 465 8.96 19.37 -26.13
N PHE A 466 8.61 20.44 -25.41
CA PHE A 466 8.43 21.78 -25.96
C PHE A 466 9.77 22.49 -26.17
N GLN A 467 9.74 23.67 -26.79
CA GLN A 467 10.95 24.45 -27.08
C GLN A 467 11.57 25.06 -25.82
N GLY A 468 10.75 25.41 -24.83
CA GLY A 468 11.17 26.00 -23.56
C GLY A 468 9.98 26.35 -22.67
N SER A 469 10.25 26.97 -21.53
CA SER A 469 9.24 27.39 -20.54
C SER A 469 9.52 28.81 -20.04
N GLU A 470 8.47 29.60 -19.83
CA GLU A 470 8.58 30.90 -19.12
C GLU A 470 9.05 30.76 -17.68
N GLU A 471 8.98 29.56 -17.09
CA GLU A 471 9.51 29.27 -15.76
C GLU A 471 11.05 29.45 -15.71
N ASP A 472 11.75 29.09 -16.79
CA ASP A 472 13.17 29.39 -16.97
C ASP A 472 13.50 29.65 -18.45
N PRO A 473 13.43 30.92 -18.90
CA PRO A 473 13.62 31.26 -20.31
C PRO A 473 15.01 30.95 -20.87
N ASN A 474 16.00 30.68 -20.02
CA ASN A 474 17.39 30.44 -20.44
C ASN A 474 17.67 28.95 -20.74
N VAL A 475 16.79 28.06 -20.29
CA VAL A 475 16.97 26.61 -20.44
C VAL A 475 16.09 26.12 -21.58
N PRO A 476 16.65 25.54 -22.66
CA PRO A 476 15.86 25.00 -23.75
C PRO A 476 15.27 23.63 -23.38
N GLY A 477 14.11 23.30 -23.98
CA GLY A 477 13.59 21.94 -24.01
C GLY A 477 14.15 21.12 -25.18
N LEU A 478 13.57 19.93 -25.42
CA LEU A 478 13.94 19.06 -26.53
C LEU A 478 13.52 19.62 -27.89
N GLY A 479 12.56 20.56 -27.93
CA GLY A 479 12.12 21.21 -29.17
C GLY A 479 11.42 20.28 -30.17
N VAL A 480 10.79 19.20 -29.68
CA VAL A 480 9.96 18.30 -30.50
C VAL A 480 8.65 18.99 -30.90
N VAL A 481 8.15 19.86 -30.02
CA VAL A 481 6.99 20.74 -30.25
C VAL A 481 7.50 22.19 -30.29
N PRO A 482 7.32 22.93 -31.41
CA PRO A 482 7.84 24.30 -31.59
C PRO A 482 6.94 25.35 -30.92
N MET A 483 6.58 25.10 -29.66
CA MET A 483 5.80 26.00 -28.80
C MET A 483 6.50 26.11 -27.44
N SER A 484 6.17 27.14 -26.67
CA SER A 484 6.70 27.35 -25.32
C SER A 484 5.60 27.17 -24.27
N ILE A 485 5.99 26.67 -23.10
CA ILE A 485 5.14 26.62 -21.90
C ILE A 485 5.02 28.02 -21.31
N GLN A 486 3.80 28.43 -20.95
CA GLN A 486 3.48 29.75 -20.39
C GLN A 486 2.94 29.64 -18.97
N LYS A 487 3.10 30.69 -18.17
CA LYS A 487 2.49 30.77 -16.83
C LYS A 487 1.00 31.08 -16.94
N PHE A 488 0.15 30.43 -16.13
CA PHE A 488 -1.26 30.82 -16.04
C PHE A 488 -1.44 32.24 -15.49
N ASP A 489 -2.48 32.93 -15.97
CA ASP A 489 -2.92 34.22 -15.41
C ASP A 489 -3.60 33.99 -14.06
N ASP A 490 -3.12 34.68 -13.01
CA ASP A 490 -3.59 34.56 -11.63
C ASP A 490 -4.63 35.63 -11.24
N LYS A 491 -5.11 36.43 -12.20
CA LYS A 491 -6.10 37.50 -11.92
C LYS A 491 -7.49 36.99 -11.57
N SER A 492 -7.96 35.93 -12.23
CA SER A 492 -9.33 35.42 -12.09
C SER A 492 -9.42 34.07 -11.39
N LYS A 493 -8.28 33.43 -11.11
CA LYS A 493 -8.19 32.07 -10.55
C LYS A 493 -6.90 31.90 -9.78
N SER A 494 -6.85 30.85 -8.97
CA SER A 494 -5.66 30.55 -8.19
C SER A 494 -4.54 29.92 -9.01
N VAL A 495 -3.28 30.20 -8.69
CA VAL A 495 -2.12 29.57 -9.35
C VAL A 495 -1.14 29.16 -8.26
N PRO A 496 -0.70 27.88 -8.19
CA PRO A 496 -0.83 26.79 -9.18
C PRO A 496 -2.25 26.25 -9.39
N HIS A 497 -2.49 25.66 -10.57
CA HIS A 497 -3.63 24.79 -10.86
C HIS A 497 -3.44 23.46 -10.10
N ILE A 498 -4.23 23.26 -9.03
CA ILE A 498 -4.20 22.04 -8.19
C ILE A 498 -5.59 21.42 -8.13
N GLY A 499 -5.78 20.32 -8.86
CA GLY A 499 -7.01 19.53 -8.78
C GLY A 499 -7.28 18.68 -10.00
N TRP A 500 -8.54 18.31 -10.16
CA TRP A 500 -8.98 17.33 -11.15
C TRP A 500 -9.68 18.01 -12.31
N ASN A 501 -9.10 17.90 -13.50
CA ASN A 501 -9.62 18.52 -14.72
C ASN A 501 -9.76 17.47 -15.83
N SER A 502 -10.33 17.86 -16.96
CA SER A 502 -10.55 16.97 -18.10
C SER A 502 -9.27 16.70 -18.89
N ALA A 503 -9.36 15.79 -19.86
CA ALA A 503 -8.44 15.70 -21.00
C ALA A 503 -9.29 15.41 -22.24
N MET A 504 -9.93 16.44 -22.78
CA MET A 504 -10.90 16.37 -23.87
C MET A 504 -10.21 16.27 -25.21
N ASN A 505 -10.32 15.12 -25.89
CA ASN A 505 -9.79 14.98 -27.25
C ASN A 505 -10.51 15.96 -28.21
N THR A 506 -9.74 16.81 -28.89
CA THR A 506 -10.26 17.86 -29.79
C THR A 506 -10.96 17.28 -31.02
N GLU A 507 -10.60 16.06 -31.43
CA GLU A 507 -11.17 15.38 -32.59
C GLU A 507 -12.28 14.37 -32.24
N ILE A 508 -12.70 14.28 -30.97
CA ILE A 508 -13.66 13.28 -30.46
C ILE A 508 -14.98 13.28 -31.24
N GLU A 509 -15.50 14.46 -31.59
CA GLU A 509 -16.78 14.60 -32.29
C GLU A 509 -16.68 14.15 -33.75
N THR A 510 -15.54 14.41 -34.39
CA THR A 510 -15.31 14.08 -35.80
C THR A 510 -14.91 12.62 -36.01
N LYS A 511 -14.06 12.06 -35.15
CA LYS A 511 -13.46 10.73 -35.33
C LYS A 511 -14.04 9.66 -34.43
N LYS A 512 -14.78 10.03 -33.36
CA LYS A 512 -15.29 9.12 -32.32
C LYS A 512 -14.22 8.21 -31.70
N GLN A 513 -12.96 8.65 -31.76
CA GLN A 513 -11.81 7.95 -31.23
C GLN A 513 -11.17 8.81 -30.14
N SER A 514 -10.63 8.15 -29.13
CA SER A 514 -9.74 8.75 -28.14
C SER A 514 -8.39 8.06 -28.19
N PHE A 515 -7.35 8.73 -27.71
CA PHE A 515 -6.01 8.18 -27.70
C PHE A 515 -5.56 7.81 -26.28
N PHE A 516 -4.75 6.75 -26.18
CA PHE A 516 -4.14 6.24 -24.94
C PHE A 516 -5.11 6.18 -23.74
N GLY A 517 -6.31 5.61 -23.94
CA GLY A 517 -7.26 5.35 -22.86
C GLY A 517 -7.92 6.58 -22.23
N LEU A 518 -7.71 7.79 -22.81
CA LEU A 518 -8.35 9.01 -22.33
C LEU A 518 -9.86 8.97 -22.56
N ARG A 519 -10.65 9.50 -21.62
CA ARG A 519 -12.12 9.54 -21.74
C ARG A 519 -12.66 10.94 -21.44
N PRO A 520 -13.64 11.44 -22.21
CA PRO A 520 -14.28 12.73 -21.94
C PRO A 520 -14.98 12.82 -20.57
N THR A 521 -15.46 11.69 -20.03
CA THR A 521 -16.13 11.64 -18.73
C THR A 521 -15.16 11.54 -17.56
N SER A 522 -13.90 11.18 -17.81
CA SER A 522 -12.88 10.98 -16.77
C SER A 522 -12.24 12.30 -16.37
N LYS A 523 -11.72 12.33 -15.13
CA LYS A 523 -10.96 13.46 -14.60
C LYS A 523 -9.56 13.01 -14.23
N TYR A 524 -8.59 13.88 -14.48
CA TYR A 524 -7.17 13.66 -14.30
C TYR A 524 -6.58 14.71 -13.36
N TYR A 525 -5.57 14.34 -12.58
CA TYR A 525 -4.99 15.22 -11.57
C TYR A 525 -3.86 16.09 -12.14
N TYR A 526 -4.09 17.40 -12.10
CA TYR A 526 -3.17 18.45 -12.53
C TYR A 526 -2.62 19.20 -11.31
N VAL A 527 -1.32 19.50 -11.34
CA VAL A 527 -0.61 20.15 -10.23
C VAL A 527 0.56 21.01 -10.75
N HIS A 528 0.27 22.15 -11.36
CA HIS A 528 1.25 22.96 -12.11
C HIS A 528 0.91 24.46 -12.16
N SER A 529 1.93 25.32 -12.29
CA SER A 529 1.74 26.78 -12.54
C SER A 529 1.87 27.18 -14.00
N TYR A 530 2.49 26.30 -14.81
CA TYR A 530 2.86 26.55 -16.19
C TYR A 530 2.27 25.48 -17.10
N ALA A 531 1.74 25.87 -18.25
CA ALA A 531 1.09 24.98 -19.21
C ALA A 531 1.34 25.43 -20.64
N ALA A 532 1.24 24.51 -21.61
CA ALA A 532 1.23 24.89 -23.01
C ALA A 532 -0.17 25.40 -23.39
N PRO A 533 -0.32 26.66 -23.84
CA PRO A 533 -1.62 27.17 -24.28
C PRO A 533 -2.10 26.40 -25.51
N TYR A 534 -3.40 26.13 -25.59
CA TYR A 534 -3.95 25.46 -26.76
C TYR A 534 -4.32 26.49 -27.85
N GLN A 535 -3.94 26.19 -29.09
CA GLN A 535 -4.34 26.96 -30.27
C GLN A 535 -5.01 26.00 -31.27
N PRO A 536 -6.32 26.13 -31.52
CA PRO A 536 -7.05 25.21 -32.37
C PRO A 536 -6.44 25.05 -33.76
N GLY A 537 -6.17 23.80 -34.16
CA GLY A 537 -5.71 23.44 -35.49
C GLY A 537 -4.22 23.60 -35.75
N VAL A 538 -3.45 24.20 -34.83
CA VAL A 538 -2.00 24.41 -35.00
C VAL A 538 -1.24 23.09 -34.90
N LEU A 539 -1.42 22.36 -33.79
CA LEU A 539 -0.74 21.08 -33.57
C LEU A 539 -1.37 19.97 -34.41
N GLU A 540 -2.67 20.01 -34.63
CA GLU A 540 -3.38 19.03 -35.46
C GLU A 540 -2.91 19.10 -36.92
N ALA A 541 -2.61 20.29 -37.45
CA ALA A 541 -2.02 20.44 -38.79
C ALA A 541 -0.64 19.78 -38.93
N ASP A 542 0.12 19.71 -37.83
CA ASP A 542 1.42 19.03 -37.72
C ASP A 542 1.29 17.54 -37.35
N GLY A 543 0.07 16.99 -37.40
CA GLY A 543 -0.24 15.58 -37.19
C GLY A 543 -0.32 15.14 -35.73
N TRP A 544 -0.44 16.08 -34.77
CA TRP A 544 -0.64 15.75 -33.37
C TRP A 544 -2.12 15.49 -33.06
N SER A 545 -2.39 14.47 -32.27
CA SER A 545 -3.63 14.35 -31.51
C SER A 545 -3.49 15.14 -30.21
N VAL A 546 -4.48 15.98 -29.89
CA VAL A 546 -4.45 16.87 -28.72
C VAL A 546 -5.66 16.60 -27.84
N ALA A 547 -5.42 16.53 -26.53
CA ALA A 547 -6.46 16.54 -25.53
C ALA A 547 -6.31 17.77 -24.65
N THR A 548 -7.37 18.56 -24.50
CA THR A 548 -7.34 19.86 -23.82
C THR A 548 -8.06 19.83 -22.48
N ALA A 549 -7.81 20.86 -21.69
CA ALA A 549 -8.54 21.14 -20.47
C ALA A 549 -8.68 22.66 -20.32
N THR A 550 -9.75 23.09 -19.64
CA THR A 550 -9.99 24.51 -19.36
C THR A 550 -9.72 24.84 -17.90
N TYR A 551 -8.90 25.86 -17.64
CA TYR A 551 -8.68 26.40 -16.29
C TYR A 551 -9.01 27.89 -16.24
N GLY A 552 -10.15 28.22 -15.64
CA GLY A 552 -10.76 29.55 -15.73
C GLY A 552 -11.09 29.88 -17.18
N GLU A 553 -10.48 30.94 -17.73
CA GLU A 553 -10.67 31.38 -19.11
C GLU A 553 -9.60 30.84 -20.07
N GLU A 554 -8.62 30.10 -19.57
CA GLU A 554 -7.49 29.59 -20.36
C GLU A 554 -7.69 28.12 -20.72
N GLU A 555 -7.68 27.82 -22.02
CA GLU A 555 -7.62 26.45 -22.53
C GLU A 555 -6.15 26.05 -22.78
N PHE A 556 -5.77 24.87 -22.29
CA PHE A 556 -4.40 24.39 -22.35
C PHE A 556 -4.34 22.92 -22.73
N ILE A 557 -3.14 22.50 -23.13
CA ILE A 557 -2.84 21.14 -23.53
C ILE A 557 -2.75 20.24 -22.29
N GLY A 558 -3.69 19.31 -22.15
CA GLY A 558 -3.71 18.28 -21.11
C GLY A 558 -2.92 17.03 -21.49
N ALA A 559 -2.97 16.62 -22.77
CA ALA A 559 -2.14 15.56 -23.33
C ALA A 559 -1.94 15.72 -24.85
N ILE A 560 -0.86 15.15 -25.37
CA ILE A 560 -0.55 15.13 -26.81
C ILE A 560 -0.03 13.76 -27.25
N SER A 561 -0.27 13.41 -28.52
CA SER A 561 0.35 12.25 -29.15
C SER A 561 0.68 12.49 -30.62
N ARG A 562 1.84 12.02 -31.07
CA ARG A 562 2.21 11.92 -32.49
C ARG A 562 3.21 10.79 -32.68
N GLY A 563 2.89 9.85 -33.58
CA GLY A 563 3.73 8.68 -33.82
C GLY A 563 3.93 7.87 -32.52
N ASN A 564 5.19 7.71 -32.13
CA ASN A 564 5.64 7.00 -30.92
C ASN A 564 5.66 7.86 -29.64
N VAL A 565 5.32 9.14 -29.73
CA VAL A 565 5.34 10.07 -28.59
C VAL A 565 3.95 10.18 -27.99
N PHE A 566 3.90 10.06 -26.67
CA PHE A 566 2.76 10.41 -25.83
C PHE A 566 3.25 11.35 -24.71
N GLY A 567 2.44 12.32 -24.31
CA GLY A 567 2.74 13.12 -23.14
C GLY A 567 1.48 13.59 -22.44
N THR A 568 1.55 13.68 -21.11
CA THR A 568 0.46 14.17 -20.26
C THR A 568 0.95 15.28 -19.35
N GLN A 569 0.22 16.39 -19.30
CA GLN A 569 0.47 17.46 -18.33
C GLN A 569 -0.01 17.05 -16.93
N PHE A 570 -1.08 16.25 -16.86
CA PHE A 570 -1.53 15.61 -15.63
C PHE A 570 -0.63 14.44 -15.23
N HIS A 571 -0.72 14.04 -13.96
CA HIS A 571 -0.04 12.87 -13.40
C HIS A 571 -0.96 11.63 -13.46
N PRO A 572 -0.78 10.71 -14.42
CA PRO A 572 -1.63 9.52 -14.53
C PRO A 572 -1.53 8.62 -13.30
N GLU A 573 -0.36 8.49 -12.68
CA GLU A 573 -0.13 7.75 -11.44
C GLU A 573 -0.86 8.35 -10.22
N LYS A 574 -1.35 9.60 -10.34
CA LYS A 574 -2.17 10.31 -9.35
C LYS A 574 -3.60 10.54 -9.81
N SER A 575 -3.98 9.98 -10.95
CA SER A 575 -5.30 10.16 -11.54
C SER A 575 -6.26 9.00 -11.24
N GLY A 576 -5.97 8.16 -10.25
CA GLY A 576 -6.70 6.94 -9.95
C GLY A 576 -6.77 6.00 -11.15
N VAL A 577 -7.87 5.25 -11.24
CA VAL A 577 -8.11 4.29 -12.33
C VAL A 577 -8.06 4.93 -13.73
N ALA A 578 -8.52 6.17 -13.89
CA ALA A 578 -8.46 6.88 -15.17
C ALA A 578 -7.02 7.05 -15.67
N GLY A 579 -6.07 7.32 -14.77
CA GLY A 579 -4.66 7.42 -15.13
C GLY A 579 -3.95 6.09 -15.26
N LEU A 580 -4.31 5.08 -14.46
CA LEU A 580 -3.83 3.71 -14.65
C LEU A 580 -4.18 3.20 -16.05
N ARG A 581 -5.38 3.49 -16.54
CA ARG A 581 -5.80 3.18 -17.91
C ARG A 581 -4.92 3.85 -18.97
N ALA A 582 -4.53 5.12 -18.75
CA ALA A 582 -3.63 5.81 -19.67
C ALA A 582 -2.22 5.21 -19.69
N ILE A 583 -1.68 4.84 -18.53
CA ILE A 583 -0.38 4.14 -18.42
C ILE A 583 -0.47 2.78 -19.12
N ARG A 584 -1.52 2.00 -18.84
CA ARG A 584 -1.74 0.70 -19.47
C ARG A 584 -1.81 0.82 -20.99
N ALA A 585 -2.56 1.78 -21.51
CA ALA A 585 -2.70 1.99 -22.95
C ALA A 585 -1.35 2.34 -23.61
N PHE A 586 -0.53 3.18 -22.97
CA PHE A 586 0.83 3.45 -23.44
C PHE A 586 1.70 2.19 -23.46
N LEU A 587 1.71 1.43 -22.36
CA LEU A 587 2.56 0.26 -22.21
C LEU A 587 2.17 -0.91 -23.13
N THR A 588 0.89 -1.07 -23.42
CA THR A 588 0.35 -2.09 -24.33
C THR A 588 0.40 -1.67 -25.80
N GLY A 589 0.58 -0.38 -26.10
CA GLY A 589 0.57 0.17 -27.45
C GLY A 589 -0.83 0.43 -28.01
N ASP A 590 -1.86 0.46 -27.15
CA ASP A 590 -3.25 0.76 -27.50
C ASP A 590 -3.43 2.27 -27.74
N GLN A 591 -2.91 2.75 -28.87
CA GLN A 591 -2.85 4.17 -29.17
C GLN A 591 -4.22 4.80 -29.40
N PHE A 592 -5.12 4.16 -30.14
CA PHE A 592 -6.45 4.70 -30.46
C PHE A 592 -7.55 3.72 -30.12
N GLN A 593 -8.61 4.20 -29.48
CA GLN A 593 -9.76 3.40 -29.07
C GLN A 593 -11.05 4.12 -29.48
N SER A 594 -12.01 3.35 -30.04
CA SER A 594 -13.35 3.87 -30.32
C SER A 594 -14.17 3.89 -29.02
N LEU A 595 -14.88 4.98 -28.75
CA LEU A 595 -15.66 5.13 -27.53
C LEU A 595 -17.16 4.92 -27.76
N PRO A 596 -17.88 4.24 -26.84
CA PRO A 596 -19.34 4.21 -26.83
C PRO A 596 -19.97 5.61 -26.84
N GLN A 597 -21.13 5.74 -27.49
CA GLN A 597 -21.81 7.03 -27.65
C GLN A 597 -22.16 7.69 -26.30
N GLU A 598 -22.43 6.91 -25.26
CA GLU A 598 -22.72 7.39 -23.91
C GLU A 598 -21.55 8.18 -23.30
N LEU A 599 -20.31 7.72 -23.48
CA LEU A 599 -19.11 8.41 -22.99
C LEU A 599 -18.83 9.70 -23.75
N VAL A 600 -19.28 9.80 -25.00
CA VAL A 600 -19.16 11.04 -25.79
C VAL A 600 -20.25 12.03 -25.41
N ALA A 601 -21.46 11.55 -25.10
CA ALA A 601 -22.60 12.38 -24.72
C ALA A 601 -22.48 12.96 -23.29
N GLY A 602 -21.83 12.26 -22.36
CA GLY A 602 -21.65 12.68 -20.96
C GLY A 602 -20.48 13.62 -20.68
N LYS A 603 -19.96 14.35 -21.69
CA LYS A 603 -18.81 15.23 -21.50
C LYS A 603 -19.15 16.42 -20.61
N GLU A 604 -18.34 16.64 -19.57
CA GLU A 604 -18.41 17.83 -18.72
C GLU A 604 -16.98 18.35 -18.55
N ASP A 605 -16.67 19.50 -19.16
CA ASP A 605 -15.33 20.08 -19.04
C ASP A 605 -15.19 20.92 -17.76
N GLY A 606 -13.95 21.05 -17.26
CA GLY A 606 -13.59 21.92 -16.16
C GLY A 606 -13.07 21.21 -14.91
N LEU A 607 -12.59 22.07 -13.99
CA LEU A 607 -12.04 21.70 -12.69
C LEU A 607 -13.14 21.27 -11.73
N THR A 608 -12.98 20.11 -11.10
CA THR A 608 -13.94 19.60 -10.12
C THR A 608 -13.78 20.27 -8.76
N ARG A 609 -14.83 20.25 -7.94
CA ARG A 609 -14.76 20.54 -6.51
C ARG A 609 -14.02 19.42 -5.78
N ARG A 610 -12.80 19.71 -5.33
CA ARG A 610 -11.89 18.75 -4.69
C ARG A 610 -12.31 18.48 -3.24
N VAL A 611 -12.57 17.21 -2.93
CA VAL A 611 -12.92 16.73 -1.58
C VAL A 611 -11.76 15.94 -1.00
N ILE A 612 -11.15 16.50 0.05
CA ILE A 612 -9.96 15.94 0.71
C ILE A 612 -10.39 15.17 1.95
N ALA A 613 -9.87 13.94 2.09
CA ALA A 613 -10.03 13.15 3.30
C ALA A 613 -8.77 13.24 4.15
N CYS A 614 -8.91 13.65 5.40
CA CYS A 614 -7.79 13.80 6.33
C CYS A 614 -7.79 12.70 7.38
N LEU A 615 -6.60 12.30 7.87
CA LEU A 615 -6.44 11.42 9.02
C LEU A 615 -5.29 11.85 9.95
N ASP A 616 -5.59 11.82 11.25
CA ASP A 616 -4.64 12.02 12.33
C ASP A 616 -3.91 10.72 12.66
N VAL A 617 -2.57 10.72 12.58
CA VAL A 617 -1.75 9.55 12.89
C VAL A 617 -0.98 9.71 14.21
N ARG A 618 -1.25 8.82 15.17
CA ARG A 618 -0.62 8.79 16.49
C ARG A 618 -0.03 7.43 16.83
N ALA A 619 1.04 7.41 17.63
CA ALA A 619 1.43 6.22 18.37
C ALA A 619 0.47 5.97 19.54
N ASN A 620 -0.06 4.75 19.66
CA ASN A 620 -0.79 4.29 20.84
C ASN A 620 0.17 3.92 21.99
N ASP A 621 -0.37 3.47 23.12
CA ASP A 621 0.42 3.11 24.31
C ASP A 621 1.38 1.91 24.07
N ASN A 622 1.13 1.10 23.03
CA ASN A 622 1.99 -0.01 22.61
C ASN A 622 3.06 0.40 21.58
N GLY A 623 3.05 1.67 21.14
CA GLY A 623 3.92 2.19 20.09
C GLY A 623 3.44 1.93 18.66
N ASP A 624 2.26 1.34 18.46
CA ASP A 624 1.68 1.15 17.13
C ASP A 624 1.09 2.46 16.61
N LEU A 625 1.26 2.72 15.31
CA LEU A 625 0.61 3.85 14.67
C LEU A 625 -0.86 3.55 14.36
N VAL A 626 -1.73 4.39 14.90
CA VAL A 626 -3.19 4.28 14.81
C VAL A 626 -3.79 5.59 14.32
N VAL A 627 -4.97 5.49 13.70
CA VAL A 627 -5.80 6.66 13.40
C VAL A 627 -6.58 7.04 14.65
N THR A 628 -6.50 8.29 15.05
CA THR A 628 -7.16 8.77 16.28
C THR A 628 -8.19 9.87 16.01
N LYS A 629 -9.09 10.07 16.97
CA LYS A 629 -10.04 11.19 16.97
C LYS A 629 -9.38 12.41 17.63
N GLY A 630 -9.21 13.50 16.90
CA GLY A 630 -9.05 14.84 17.49
C GLY A 630 -10.39 15.56 17.56
N ASP A 631 -11.04 15.60 18.72
CA ASP A 631 -12.01 16.68 19.00
C ASP A 631 -11.23 17.72 19.82
N GLN A 632 -11.05 18.94 19.29
CA GLN A 632 -10.34 20.03 19.99
C GLN A 632 -8.95 19.61 20.52
N TYR A 633 -8.22 18.79 19.75
CA TYR A 633 -6.89 18.24 20.11
C TYR A 633 -6.86 17.32 21.35
N ASP A 634 -8.01 16.93 21.93
CA ASP A 634 -8.14 15.97 23.03
C ASP A 634 -8.50 14.58 22.49
N VAL A 635 -7.68 13.57 22.83
CA VAL A 635 -7.67 12.26 22.15
C VAL A 635 -7.89 11.06 23.07
N ARG A 636 -8.12 11.30 24.37
CA ARG A 636 -8.33 10.25 25.38
C ARG A 636 -9.81 10.07 25.70
N GLU A 637 -10.23 8.84 26.01
CA GLU A 637 -11.61 8.56 26.44
C GLU A 637 -11.95 9.25 27.76
N LYS A 638 -13.10 9.94 27.81
CA LYS A 638 -13.66 10.59 29.01
C LYS A 638 -14.89 9.85 29.54
N SER A 639 -14.84 8.52 29.61
CA SER A 639 -15.92 7.72 30.21
C SER A 639 -15.34 6.59 31.07
N GLY A 640 -15.24 6.85 32.38
CA GLY A 640 -14.75 5.92 33.40
C GLY A 640 -14.08 6.68 34.56
N VAL A 641 -14.16 6.16 35.79
CA VAL A 641 -13.79 6.84 37.05
C VAL A 641 -12.27 7.01 37.26
N ASP A 642 -11.45 6.73 36.24
CA ASP A 642 -10.01 6.96 36.27
C ASP A 642 -9.58 7.89 35.13
N ALA A 643 -9.05 9.05 35.48
CA ALA A 643 -8.60 10.11 34.58
C ALA A 643 -7.29 9.75 33.82
N GLY A 644 -7.33 8.68 33.02
CA GLY A 644 -6.19 8.14 32.27
C GLY A 644 -6.53 7.25 31.08
N GLY A 645 -7.63 7.51 30.37
CA GLY A 645 -8.15 6.65 29.29
C GLY A 645 -7.16 6.40 28.13
N GLN A 646 -7.25 5.20 27.55
CA GLN A 646 -6.46 4.71 26.41
C GLN A 646 -6.70 5.58 25.15
N VAL A 647 -5.71 5.60 24.25
CA VAL A 647 -5.81 6.26 22.94
C VAL A 647 -6.84 5.55 22.06
N ARG A 648 -7.87 6.27 21.58
CA ARG A 648 -8.90 5.71 20.69
C ARG A 648 -8.31 5.26 19.36
N ASN A 649 -8.44 3.97 19.04
CA ASN A 649 -7.96 3.39 17.78
C ASN A 649 -9.12 3.24 16.78
N LEU A 650 -9.10 4.00 15.69
CA LEU A 650 -10.12 3.96 14.62
C LEU A 650 -9.69 3.12 13.41
N GLY A 651 -8.54 2.44 13.49
CA GLY A 651 -7.97 1.61 12.43
C GLY A 651 -6.52 1.96 12.11
N LYS A 652 -5.93 1.19 11.19
CA LYS A 652 -4.58 1.42 10.70
C LYS A 652 -4.56 2.52 9.64
N PRO A 653 -3.58 3.44 9.65
CA PRO A 653 -3.52 4.56 8.70
C PRO A 653 -3.57 4.14 7.22
N VAL A 654 -2.88 3.06 6.85
CA VAL A 654 -2.82 2.56 5.46
C VAL A 654 -4.19 2.05 5.00
N GLU A 655 -4.87 1.25 5.83
CA GLU A 655 -6.19 0.70 5.52
C GLU A 655 -7.25 1.81 5.41
N MET A 656 -7.17 2.81 6.29
CA MET A 656 -8.07 3.97 6.26
C MET A 656 -7.86 4.81 5.00
N ALA A 657 -6.60 5.08 4.63
CA ALA A 657 -6.28 5.82 3.41
C ALA A 657 -6.78 5.09 2.15
N LYS A 658 -6.61 3.77 2.09
CA LYS A 658 -7.17 2.93 1.01
C LYS A 658 -8.70 3.03 0.96
N LYS A 659 -9.37 2.94 2.11
CA LYS A 659 -10.82 3.09 2.21
C LYS A 659 -11.28 4.45 1.69
N TYR A 660 -10.58 5.54 2.03
CA TYR A 660 -10.90 6.87 1.52
C TYR A 660 -10.76 6.99 0.01
N TYR A 661 -9.68 6.43 -0.54
CA TYR A 661 -9.47 6.38 -1.98
C TYR A 661 -10.60 5.62 -2.70
N GLU A 662 -10.96 4.43 -2.22
CA GLU A 662 -12.04 3.61 -2.78
C GLU A 662 -13.42 4.27 -2.62
N GLN A 663 -13.60 5.11 -1.60
CA GLN A 663 -14.78 5.95 -1.42
C GLN A 663 -14.76 7.22 -2.28
N GLY A 664 -13.74 7.42 -3.11
CA GLY A 664 -13.64 8.52 -4.04
C GLY A 664 -12.96 9.78 -3.49
N ALA A 665 -12.16 9.71 -2.44
CA ALA A 665 -11.30 10.83 -2.03
C ALA A 665 -10.44 11.34 -3.19
N ASP A 666 -10.42 12.66 -3.37
CA ASP A 666 -9.60 13.32 -4.40
C ASP A 666 -8.15 13.46 -3.98
N GLU A 667 -7.91 13.42 -2.67
CA GLU A 667 -6.61 13.57 -2.01
C GLU A 667 -6.73 13.01 -0.59
N VAL A 668 -5.65 12.43 -0.08
CA VAL A 668 -5.56 11.93 1.31
C VAL A 668 -4.47 12.69 2.07
N THR A 669 -4.86 13.34 3.16
CA THR A 669 -3.94 14.10 4.03
C THR A 669 -3.66 13.33 5.31
N PHE A 670 -2.39 13.13 5.62
CA PHE A 670 -1.91 12.57 6.88
C PHE A 670 -1.40 13.69 7.78
N LEU A 671 -1.98 13.82 8.98
CA LEU A 671 -1.47 14.72 10.01
C LEU A 671 -0.67 13.89 11.02
N ASN A 672 0.65 13.90 10.88
CA ASN A 672 1.57 13.30 11.82
C ASN A 672 1.68 14.16 13.08
N ILE A 673 1.00 13.71 14.13
CA ILE A 673 1.01 14.33 15.45
C ILE A 673 1.76 13.47 16.47
N THR A 674 2.58 12.53 15.98
CA THR A 674 3.49 11.71 16.78
C THR A 674 4.86 12.36 16.86
N SER A 675 5.43 12.37 18.07
CA SER A 675 6.79 12.84 18.31
C SER A 675 7.77 11.66 18.27
N PHE A 676 8.55 11.55 17.18
CA PHE A 676 9.55 10.49 16.99
C PHE A 676 10.96 10.87 17.48
N ARG A 677 11.08 11.62 18.59
CA ARG A 677 12.35 12.22 19.08
C ARG A 677 13.51 11.24 19.28
N ASN A 678 13.22 9.96 19.53
CA ASN A 678 14.22 8.93 19.80
C ASN A 678 14.33 7.90 18.65
N CYS A 679 13.83 8.22 17.46
CA CYS A 679 13.87 7.38 16.28
C CYS A 679 14.65 8.10 15.19
N PRO A 680 15.60 7.43 14.50
CA PRO A 680 16.29 8.03 13.38
C PRO A 680 15.32 8.56 12.33
N VAL A 681 15.59 9.73 11.74
CA VAL A 681 14.66 10.37 10.80
C VAL A 681 14.35 9.43 9.62
N ALA A 682 15.37 8.74 9.11
CA ALA A 682 15.24 7.77 8.03
C ALA A 682 14.36 6.54 8.37
N ASP A 683 14.20 6.24 9.66
CA ASP A 683 13.42 5.11 10.18
C ASP A 683 12.06 5.56 10.71
N THR A 684 11.68 6.83 10.52
CA THR A 684 10.39 7.34 10.99
C THR A 684 9.25 6.49 10.42
N PRO A 685 8.39 5.88 11.26
CA PRO A 685 7.36 4.96 10.78
C PRO A 685 6.34 5.58 9.81
N MET A 686 6.19 6.91 9.82
CA MET A 686 5.39 7.64 8.83
C MET A 686 5.90 7.48 7.39
N LEU A 687 7.20 7.33 7.19
CA LEU A 687 7.77 7.05 5.87
C LEU A 687 7.27 5.70 5.36
N GLU A 688 7.24 4.68 6.23
CA GLU A 688 6.72 3.36 5.87
C GLU A 688 5.21 3.36 5.62
N ILE A 689 4.43 4.16 6.38
CA ILE A 689 2.99 4.34 6.10
C ILE A 689 2.78 4.88 4.69
N LEU A 690 3.54 5.89 4.27
CA LEU A 690 3.43 6.44 2.92
C LEU A 690 3.88 5.43 1.86
N ARG A 691 4.92 4.65 2.13
CA ARG A 691 5.41 3.62 1.21
C ARG A 691 4.36 2.57 0.92
N ARG A 692 3.65 2.11 1.96
CA ARG A 692 2.56 1.14 1.85
C ARG A 692 1.28 1.74 1.29
N THR A 693 0.96 2.99 1.66
CA THR A 693 -0.22 3.68 1.14
C THR A 693 -0.11 3.86 -0.37
N SER A 694 1.04 4.33 -0.86
CA SER A 694 1.29 4.57 -2.28
C SER A 694 1.27 3.31 -3.15
N GLU A 695 1.28 2.10 -2.58
CA GLU A 695 1.15 0.84 -3.34
C GLU A 695 -0.27 0.62 -3.88
N THR A 696 -1.28 1.23 -3.25
CA THR A 696 -2.69 1.00 -3.62
C THR A 696 -3.51 2.28 -3.78
N VAL A 697 -3.02 3.41 -3.27
CA VAL A 697 -3.70 4.70 -3.32
C VAL A 697 -3.10 5.59 -4.41
N PHE A 698 -3.78 5.65 -5.55
CA PHE A 698 -3.33 6.37 -6.75
C PHE A 698 -3.96 7.77 -6.85
N VAL A 699 -4.05 8.48 -5.72
CA VAL A 699 -4.42 9.89 -5.62
C VAL A 699 -3.32 10.65 -4.85
N PRO A 700 -3.31 11.99 -4.87
CA PRO A 700 -2.33 12.78 -4.13
C PRO A 700 -2.33 12.48 -2.62
N LEU A 701 -1.13 12.35 -2.07
CA LEU A 701 -0.88 12.14 -0.65
C LEU A 701 -0.19 13.38 -0.06
N THR A 702 -0.81 14.00 0.93
CA THR A 702 -0.24 15.15 1.65
C THR A 702 0.20 14.71 3.05
N ILE A 703 1.40 15.09 3.47
CA ILE A 703 1.90 14.79 4.82
C ILE A 703 2.19 16.09 5.59
N GLY A 704 1.51 16.28 6.73
CA GLY A 704 1.77 17.37 7.67
C GLY A 704 2.37 16.88 8.96
N GLY A 705 3.23 17.69 9.58
CA GLY A 705 3.81 17.42 10.89
C GLY A 705 5.21 16.81 10.85
N GLY A 706 6.18 17.53 11.41
CA GLY A 706 7.59 17.13 11.45
C GLY A 706 8.44 17.56 10.26
N ILE A 707 7.89 18.36 9.34
CA ILE A 707 8.61 18.90 8.17
C ILE A 707 9.31 20.20 8.56
N LYS A 708 10.55 20.07 9.05
CA LYS A 708 11.37 21.18 9.54
C LYS A 708 12.83 20.78 9.67
N ASP A 709 13.69 21.78 9.88
CA ASP A 709 15.07 21.53 10.30
C ASP A 709 15.05 20.75 11.62
N THR A 710 15.78 19.64 11.63
CA THR A 710 15.82 18.73 12.77
C THR A 710 17.24 18.24 13.02
N VAL A 711 17.45 17.67 14.20
CA VAL A 711 18.69 16.97 14.54
C VAL A 711 18.34 15.50 14.72
N ASP A 712 19.05 14.63 14.01
CA ASP A 712 18.87 13.19 14.09
C ASP A 712 19.41 12.65 15.43
N THR A 713 19.10 11.40 15.74
CA THR A 713 19.46 10.73 16.99
C THR A 713 20.98 10.61 17.21
N ASP A 714 21.77 10.67 16.14
CA ASP A 714 23.24 10.66 16.17
C ASP A 714 23.87 12.07 16.26
N GLY A 715 23.04 13.12 16.31
CA GLY A 715 23.47 14.52 16.34
C GLY A 715 23.63 15.19 14.97
N THR A 716 23.36 14.48 13.87
CA THR A 716 23.42 15.03 12.51
C THR A 716 22.31 16.06 12.30
N ALA A 717 22.66 17.27 11.87
CA ALA A 717 21.67 18.26 11.46
C ALA A 717 21.10 17.89 10.08
N ILE A 718 19.78 17.78 9.99
CA ILE A 718 19.06 17.46 8.75
C ILE A 718 18.15 18.65 8.39
N PRO A 719 18.40 19.34 7.26
CA PRO A 719 17.55 20.41 6.77
C PRO A 719 16.12 19.97 6.45
N ALA A 720 15.17 20.89 6.52
CA ALA A 720 13.76 20.66 6.16
C ALA A 720 13.60 20.12 4.73
N LEU A 721 14.46 20.57 3.80
CA LEU A 721 14.50 20.09 2.42
C LEU A 721 14.81 18.60 2.34
N ASP A 722 15.76 18.11 3.14
CA ASP A 722 16.14 16.70 3.16
C ASP A 722 15.05 15.85 3.82
N VAL A 723 14.43 16.35 4.89
CA VAL A 723 13.25 15.72 5.51
C VAL A 723 12.13 15.60 4.48
N ALA A 724 11.77 16.68 3.79
CA ALA A 724 10.75 16.67 2.74
C ALA A 724 11.10 15.71 1.60
N THR A 725 12.37 15.68 1.18
CA THR A 725 12.88 14.74 0.17
C THR A 725 12.66 13.28 0.58
N MET A 726 12.89 12.92 1.85
CA MET A 726 12.61 11.57 2.35
C MET A 726 11.11 11.24 2.29
N TYR A 727 10.25 12.20 2.62
CA TYR A 727 8.80 12.04 2.53
C TYR A 727 8.32 11.88 1.08
N PHE A 728 8.82 12.70 0.15
CA PHE A 728 8.49 12.58 -1.28
C PHE A 728 8.92 11.22 -1.85
N LYS A 729 10.16 10.79 -1.57
CA LYS A 729 10.66 9.46 -1.96
C LYS A 729 9.85 8.30 -1.35
N SER A 730 9.20 8.55 -0.23
CA SER A 730 8.40 7.54 0.47
C SER A 730 6.94 7.49 -0.02
N GLY A 731 6.48 8.43 -0.84
CA GLY A 731 5.14 8.39 -1.43
C GLY A 731 4.31 9.66 -1.27
N ALA A 732 4.76 10.65 -0.49
CA ALA A 732 4.07 11.94 -0.41
C ALA A 732 4.23 12.73 -1.71
N ASP A 733 3.22 13.52 -2.06
CA ASP A 733 3.25 14.47 -3.18
C ASP A 733 3.37 15.91 -2.69
N LYS A 734 2.86 16.17 -1.48
CA LYS A 734 2.90 17.48 -0.84
C LYS A 734 3.29 17.37 0.62
N VAL A 735 4.00 18.37 1.12
CA VAL A 735 4.33 18.52 2.54
C VAL A 735 3.61 19.72 3.13
N SER A 736 3.08 19.58 4.34
CA SER A 736 2.38 20.63 5.05
C SER A 736 3.21 21.19 6.21
N ILE A 737 3.47 22.49 6.18
CA ILE A 737 4.24 23.25 7.18
C ILE A 737 3.26 24.00 8.08
N GLY A 738 3.39 23.83 9.40
CA GLY A 738 2.52 24.45 10.40
C GLY A 738 3.20 25.59 11.16
N SER A 739 3.60 25.34 12.41
CA SER A 739 4.15 26.37 13.31
C SER A 739 5.35 27.13 12.75
N ASP A 740 6.24 26.46 12.02
CA ASP A 740 7.42 27.08 11.42
C ASP A 740 7.06 28.11 10.35
N ALA A 741 5.88 28.01 9.72
CA ALA A 741 5.39 29.03 8.79
C ALA A 741 5.08 30.35 9.51
N VAL A 742 4.59 30.29 10.75
CA VAL A 742 4.31 31.50 11.55
C VAL A 742 5.61 32.19 11.96
N PHE A 743 6.61 31.41 12.40
CA PHE A 743 7.93 31.96 12.73
C PHE A 743 8.62 32.55 11.50
N ALA A 744 8.53 31.86 10.36
CA ALA A 744 9.03 32.38 9.08
C ALA A 744 8.35 33.69 8.68
N ALA A 745 7.03 33.81 8.86
CA ALA A 745 6.28 35.02 8.55
C ALA A 745 6.69 36.20 9.46
N GLU A 746 6.91 35.95 10.76
CA GLU A 746 7.45 36.97 11.68
C GLU A 746 8.81 37.50 11.22
N ASP A 747 9.69 36.62 10.75
CA ASP A 747 11.01 37.02 10.27
C ASP A 747 10.96 37.70 8.89
N TYR A 748 10.00 37.31 8.05
CA TYR A 748 9.72 37.98 6.78
C TYR A 748 9.32 39.45 6.97
N TYR A 749 8.42 39.76 7.91
CA TYR A 749 8.05 41.16 8.17
C TYR A 749 9.17 41.98 8.80
N LYS A 750 10.19 41.34 9.37
CA LYS A 750 11.40 42.03 9.88
C LYS A 750 12.45 42.24 8.79
N SER A 751 12.61 41.29 7.86
CA SER A 751 13.82 41.21 7.02
C SER A 751 13.60 40.85 5.56
N GLY A 752 12.36 40.60 5.13
CA GLY A 752 12.02 40.15 3.77
C GLY A 752 12.31 38.66 3.53
N LEU A 753 12.43 38.27 2.26
CA LEU A 753 12.75 36.89 1.88
C LEU A 753 14.18 36.53 2.30
N SER A 754 14.32 35.36 2.92
CA SER A 754 15.60 34.92 3.50
C SER A 754 16.34 33.93 2.59
N GLY A 755 15.62 33.27 1.68
CA GLY A 755 16.07 32.14 0.88
C GLY A 755 16.36 30.85 1.67
N ARG A 756 16.07 30.82 2.98
CA ARG A 756 16.50 29.77 3.91
C ARG A 756 15.37 29.06 4.63
N THR A 757 14.14 29.56 4.56
CA THR A 757 13.01 28.89 5.22
C THR A 757 12.70 27.56 4.56
N ALA A 758 12.03 26.66 5.30
CA ALA A 758 11.53 25.41 4.73
C ALA A 758 10.61 25.66 3.51
N ILE A 759 9.79 26.70 3.55
CA ILE A 759 8.89 27.07 2.44
C ILE A 759 9.71 27.45 1.19
N GLU A 760 10.69 28.35 1.33
CA GLU A 760 11.53 28.80 0.21
C GLU A 760 12.37 27.65 -0.36
N THR A 761 13.04 26.88 0.50
CA THR A 761 13.94 25.80 0.05
C THR A 761 13.21 24.66 -0.64
N ILE A 762 12.07 24.21 -0.08
CA ILE A 762 11.28 23.12 -0.67
C ILE A 762 10.59 23.57 -1.96
N SER A 763 10.00 24.78 -1.98
CA SER A 763 9.33 25.28 -3.18
C SER A 763 10.29 25.57 -4.33
N ASN A 764 11.52 26.02 -4.05
CA ASN A 764 12.54 26.21 -5.09
C ASN A 764 13.00 24.88 -5.71
N ALA A 765 13.04 23.79 -4.93
CA ALA A 765 13.44 22.47 -5.41
C ALA A 765 12.31 21.72 -6.13
N TYR A 766 11.11 21.71 -5.54
CA TYR A 766 9.99 20.86 -5.96
C TYR A 766 8.81 21.64 -6.56
N GLY A 767 8.93 22.96 -6.69
CA GLY A 767 7.86 23.85 -7.12
C GLY A 767 6.91 24.23 -5.97
N LYS A 768 6.22 25.37 -6.12
CA LYS A 768 5.27 25.87 -5.12
C LYS A 768 4.20 24.85 -4.76
N GLN A 769 3.74 24.10 -5.76
CA GLN A 769 2.71 23.08 -5.64
C GLN A 769 3.01 21.97 -4.63
N ALA A 770 4.27 21.75 -4.26
CA ALA A 770 4.69 20.74 -3.30
C ALA A 770 4.55 21.21 -1.83
N VAL A 771 4.36 22.51 -1.59
CA VAL A 771 4.34 23.12 -0.25
C VAL A 771 2.94 23.61 0.10
N VAL A 772 2.35 22.96 1.10
CA VAL A 772 1.11 23.38 1.75
C VAL A 772 1.46 24.07 3.07
N VAL A 773 0.75 25.14 3.42
CA VAL A 773 0.87 25.76 4.74
C VAL A 773 -0.42 25.56 5.53
N SER A 774 -0.32 24.89 6.67
CA SER A 774 -1.42 24.69 7.61
C SER A 774 -1.51 25.90 8.53
N VAL A 775 -2.64 26.59 8.49
CA VAL A 775 -2.91 27.80 9.27
C VAL A 775 -4.01 27.51 10.29
N ASP A 776 -3.73 27.83 11.55
CA ASP A 776 -4.63 27.60 12.69
C ASP A 776 -5.06 28.95 13.32
N PRO A 777 -5.98 29.69 12.68
CA PRO A 777 -6.48 30.96 13.16
C PRO A 777 -7.56 30.79 14.23
N LYS A 778 -7.62 31.78 15.12
CA LYS A 778 -8.66 31.94 16.15
C LYS A 778 -9.25 33.34 16.10
N ARG A 779 -10.57 33.43 16.17
CA ARG A 779 -11.29 34.70 16.11
C ARG A 779 -11.08 35.53 17.39
N VAL A 780 -10.75 36.80 17.22
CA VAL A 780 -10.59 37.79 18.30
C VAL A 780 -11.47 39.00 18.00
N TYR A 781 -12.37 39.34 18.93
CA TYR A 781 -13.30 40.45 18.78
C TYR A 781 -12.72 41.77 19.28
N VAL A 782 -13.09 42.87 18.62
CA VAL A 782 -12.74 44.24 18.98
C VAL A 782 -13.97 45.16 18.84
N ASP A 783 -14.01 46.28 19.56
CA ASP A 783 -15.15 47.20 19.47
C ASP A 783 -15.13 47.95 18.14
N ARG A 784 -13.94 48.38 17.71
CA ARG A 784 -13.70 49.13 16.48
C ARG A 784 -12.46 48.62 15.75
N PRO A 785 -12.40 48.75 14.40
CA PRO A 785 -11.22 48.41 13.62
C PRO A 785 -9.92 49.04 14.12
N GLU A 786 -9.99 50.25 14.67
CA GLU A 786 -8.82 51.01 15.13
C GLU A 786 -8.26 50.54 16.48
N ASP A 787 -8.96 49.64 17.19
CA ASP A 787 -8.52 49.13 18.50
C ASP A 787 -7.38 48.08 18.36
N THR A 788 -7.02 47.72 17.13
CA THR A 788 -5.90 46.83 16.82
C THR A 788 -5.15 47.28 15.57
N ALA A 789 -3.87 46.94 15.47
CA ALA A 789 -3.08 47.14 14.25
C ALA A 789 -3.34 46.06 13.19
N HIS A 790 -4.05 44.99 13.56
CA HIS A 790 -4.34 43.85 12.69
C HIS A 790 -5.49 44.10 11.73
N HIS A 791 -5.50 43.37 10.62
CA HIS A 791 -6.63 43.43 9.69
C HIS A 791 -7.91 42.91 10.35
N THR A 792 -8.92 43.78 10.45
CA THR A 792 -10.24 43.44 10.99
C THR A 792 -11.30 43.40 9.89
N LEU A 793 -12.31 42.58 10.11
CA LEU A 793 -13.52 42.54 9.30
C LEU A 793 -14.75 42.70 10.20
N LYS A 794 -15.82 43.21 9.59
CA LYS A 794 -17.13 43.28 10.25
C LYS A 794 -17.81 41.92 10.14
N THR A 795 -18.04 41.27 11.27
CA THR A 795 -18.66 39.94 11.29
C THR A 795 -20.18 40.02 11.40
N ALA A 796 -20.86 39.09 10.74
CA ALA A 796 -22.29 38.84 10.89
C ALA A 796 -22.65 38.17 12.24
N TYR A 797 -21.65 37.75 13.02
CA TYR A 797 -21.82 37.03 14.28
C TYR A 797 -21.21 37.82 15.46
N PRO A 798 -21.91 38.82 16.02
CA PRO A 798 -21.41 39.54 17.19
C PRO A 798 -21.23 38.62 18.40
N ASN A 799 -20.24 38.90 19.25
CA ASN A 799 -20.06 38.18 20.50
C ASN A 799 -21.08 38.62 21.57
N ALA A 800 -21.02 38.00 22.75
CA ALA A 800 -21.92 38.31 23.87
C ALA A 800 -21.81 39.77 24.37
N ALA A 801 -20.69 40.45 24.11
CA ALA A 801 -20.48 41.86 24.43
C ALA A 801 -21.00 42.81 23.32
N GLY A 802 -21.57 42.28 22.24
CA GLY A 802 -22.08 43.06 21.11
C GLY A 802 -21.01 43.56 20.13
N GLN A 803 -19.78 43.06 20.24
CA GLN A 803 -18.67 43.46 19.35
C GLN A 803 -18.90 42.89 17.96
N SER A 804 -18.99 43.77 16.95
CA SER A 804 -19.27 43.40 15.56
C SER A 804 -18.05 43.38 14.65
N TYR A 805 -16.85 43.62 15.19
CA TYR A 805 -15.60 43.54 14.45
C TYR A 805 -14.73 42.45 15.04
N CYS A 806 -14.03 41.72 14.18
CA CYS A 806 -13.07 40.71 14.61
C CYS A 806 -11.88 40.62 13.64
N TRP A 807 -10.79 40.05 14.13
CA TRP A 807 -9.65 39.61 13.34
C TRP A 807 -9.33 38.16 13.69
N TYR A 808 -8.50 37.52 12.89
CA TYR A 808 -8.11 36.13 13.07
C TYR A 808 -6.66 36.04 13.48
N GLN A 809 -6.43 35.71 14.75
CA GLN A 809 -5.11 35.57 15.34
C GLN A 809 -4.52 34.20 15.03
N CYS A 810 -3.29 34.16 14.53
CA CYS A 810 -2.59 32.92 14.24
C CYS A 810 -2.07 32.24 15.51
N THR A 811 -1.98 30.91 15.46
CA THR A 811 -1.46 30.10 16.57
C THR A 811 -0.37 29.14 16.11
N VAL A 812 0.41 28.66 17.07
CA VAL A 812 1.47 27.67 16.89
C VAL A 812 1.33 26.53 17.91
N LYS A 813 2.15 25.47 17.76
CA LYS A 813 2.16 24.28 18.63
C LYS A 813 0.80 23.58 18.73
N GLY A 814 0.09 23.51 17.60
CA GLY A 814 -1.24 22.90 17.48
C GLY A 814 -2.31 23.67 18.27
N GLY A 815 -2.42 24.97 18.03
CA GLY A 815 -3.44 25.81 18.67
C GLY A 815 -3.16 26.26 20.10
N ARG A 816 -2.03 25.86 20.71
CA ARG A 816 -1.78 26.06 22.16
C ARG A 816 -1.13 27.40 22.51
N GLU A 817 -0.45 28.03 21.56
CA GLU A 817 0.22 29.30 21.75
C GLU A 817 -0.26 30.27 20.67
N THR A 818 -0.78 31.43 21.09
CA THR A 818 -1.16 32.52 20.17
C THR A 818 0.06 33.36 19.82
N ARG A 819 0.07 33.92 18.61
CA ARG A 819 1.10 34.87 18.14
C ARG A 819 0.45 36.20 17.79
N ASP A 820 1.22 37.27 17.90
CA ASP A 820 0.78 38.62 17.52
C ASP A 820 0.86 38.80 16.00
N MET A 821 0.04 38.03 15.29
CA MET A 821 0.06 37.90 13.83
C MET A 821 -1.35 37.58 13.37
N ASP A 822 -1.89 38.39 12.45
CA ASP A 822 -3.18 38.09 11.83
C ASP A 822 -3.05 37.13 10.64
N VAL A 823 -4.16 36.48 10.30
CA VAL A 823 -4.19 35.47 9.25
C VAL A 823 -3.75 36.01 7.89
N ARG A 824 -4.09 37.27 7.55
CA ARG A 824 -3.71 37.89 6.27
C ARG A 824 -2.21 38.10 6.21
N GLN A 825 -1.63 38.61 7.29
CA GLN A 825 -0.18 38.76 7.39
C GLN A 825 0.53 37.42 7.15
N LEU A 826 0.08 36.36 7.82
CA LEU A 826 0.65 35.03 7.65
C LEU A 826 0.54 34.54 6.20
N VAL A 827 -0.67 34.54 5.62
CA VAL A 827 -0.88 33.94 4.29
C VAL A 827 -0.13 34.71 3.18
N GLN A 828 -0.03 36.03 3.30
CA GLN A 828 0.73 36.86 2.34
C GLN A 828 2.23 36.60 2.43
N ALA A 829 2.77 36.48 3.65
CA ALA A 829 4.18 36.17 3.84
C ALA A 829 4.55 34.80 3.25
N VAL A 830 3.74 33.76 3.49
CA VAL A 830 4.06 32.41 3.01
C VAL A 830 3.82 32.25 1.50
N GLU A 831 2.85 32.96 0.91
CA GLU A 831 2.70 33.04 -0.54
C GLU A 831 3.95 33.66 -1.18
N ALA A 832 4.47 34.75 -0.60
CA ALA A 832 5.69 35.39 -1.06
C ALA A 832 6.91 34.47 -0.96
N MET A 833 6.98 33.63 0.08
CA MET A 833 8.03 32.62 0.27
C MET A 833 7.94 31.43 -0.70
N GLY A 834 6.81 31.24 -1.39
CA GLY A 834 6.62 30.16 -2.36
C GLY A 834 5.71 29.02 -1.92
N ALA A 835 4.88 29.19 -0.89
CA ALA A 835 3.79 28.25 -0.64
C ALA A 835 2.87 28.18 -1.87
N GLY A 836 2.38 26.98 -2.20
CA GLY A 836 1.48 26.76 -3.34
C GLY A 836 0.06 26.43 -2.96
N GLU A 837 -0.24 26.25 -1.67
CA GLU A 837 -1.59 25.96 -1.18
C GLU A 837 -1.70 26.28 0.32
N ILE A 838 -2.83 26.82 0.75
CA ILE A 838 -3.14 27.06 2.18
C ILE A 838 -4.15 26.02 2.65
N LEU A 839 -3.79 25.26 3.69
CA LEU A 839 -4.73 24.48 4.48
C LEU A 839 -5.28 25.37 5.60
N LEU A 840 -6.46 25.93 5.39
CA LEU A 840 -7.07 26.91 6.28
C LEU A 840 -7.98 26.22 7.29
N ASN A 841 -7.43 25.90 8.45
CA ASN A 841 -8.21 25.39 9.58
C ASN A 841 -8.94 26.55 10.27
N CYS A 842 -9.79 26.24 11.24
CA CYS A 842 -10.44 27.22 12.09
C CYS A 842 -10.63 26.64 13.49
N ILE A 843 -9.90 27.18 14.47
CA ILE A 843 -9.92 26.66 15.85
C ILE A 843 -11.34 26.72 16.44
N ASP A 844 -12.09 27.77 16.12
CA ASP A 844 -13.44 27.97 16.66
C ASP A 844 -14.48 27.03 16.04
N LYS A 845 -14.22 26.48 14.85
CA LYS A 845 -15.10 25.53 14.15
C LYS A 845 -14.68 24.07 14.33
N ASP A 846 -13.46 23.82 14.79
CA ASP A 846 -12.92 22.48 14.93
C ASP A 846 -13.78 21.59 15.85
N GLY A 847 -14.10 20.38 15.39
CA GLY A 847 -14.99 19.43 16.09
C GLY A 847 -16.46 19.83 16.21
N SER A 848 -16.86 21.05 15.78
CA SER A 848 -18.23 21.55 15.98
C SER A 848 -19.29 20.87 15.11
N ASN A 849 -18.88 20.30 13.97
CA ASN A 849 -19.78 19.76 12.94
C ASN A 849 -20.86 20.76 12.47
N SER A 850 -20.59 22.07 12.53
CA SER A 850 -21.54 23.17 12.26
C SER A 850 -21.28 23.95 10.96
N GLY A 851 -20.43 23.41 10.09
CA GLY A 851 -20.00 24.06 8.84
C GLY A 851 -18.70 24.85 9.00
N PHE A 852 -18.12 25.22 7.86
CA PHE A 852 -16.86 25.96 7.78
C PHE A 852 -17.03 27.43 8.18
N ASP A 853 -15.94 28.13 8.49
CA ASP A 853 -15.97 29.59 8.68
C ASP A 853 -15.86 30.32 7.33
N LEU A 854 -17.02 30.70 6.78
CA LEU A 854 -17.10 31.35 5.47
C LEU A 854 -16.50 32.77 5.45
N GLU A 855 -16.52 33.49 6.58
CA GLU A 855 -15.95 34.83 6.67
C GLU A 855 -14.43 34.75 6.61
N LEU A 856 -13.84 33.80 7.35
CA LEU A 856 -12.41 33.52 7.33
C LEU A 856 -11.93 33.13 5.92
N ILE A 857 -12.65 32.22 5.25
CA ILE A 857 -12.28 31.76 3.91
C ILE A 857 -12.29 32.93 2.91
N ASN A 858 -13.35 33.73 2.90
CA ASN A 858 -13.45 34.88 2.00
C ASN A 858 -12.39 35.95 2.33
N ASP A 859 -12.07 36.14 3.60
CA ASP A 859 -11.02 37.07 4.04
C ASP A 859 -9.63 36.66 3.51
N VAL A 860 -9.30 35.37 3.65
CA VAL A 860 -8.03 34.81 3.15
C VAL A 860 -7.99 34.81 1.61
N LYS A 861 -9.07 34.40 0.93
CA LYS A 861 -9.14 34.43 -0.54
C LYS A 861 -9.02 35.85 -1.12
N ALA A 862 -9.38 36.87 -0.37
CA ALA A 862 -9.17 38.27 -0.77
C ALA A 862 -7.72 38.75 -0.59
N ALA A 863 -6.91 38.04 0.20
CA ALA A 863 -5.55 38.43 0.56
C ALA A 863 -4.45 37.80 -0.31
N ILE A 864 -4.71 36.63 -0.91
CA ILE A 864 -3.73 35.83 -1.65
C ILE A 864 -4.31 35.28 -2.96
N LYS A 865 -3.44 34.79 -3.84
CA LYS A 865 -3.80 34.18 -5.13
C LYS A 865 -3.55 32.68 -5.20
N ILE A 866 -2.83 32.08 -4.27
CA ILE A 866 -2.68 30.61 -4.21
C ILE A 866 -3.98 29.90 -3.75
N PRO A 867 -4.17 28.61 -4.08
CA PRO A 867 -5.31 27.81 -3.64
C PRO A 867 -5.50 27.77 -2.12
N VAL A 868 -6.75 27.75 -1.67
CA VAL A 868 -7.16 27.63 -0.27
C VAL A 868 -8.09 26.42 -0.09
N ILE A 869 -7.70 25.54 0.82
CA ILE A 869 -8.48 24.40 1.30
C ILE A 869 -9.26 24.86 2.54
N ALA A 870 -10.60 24.81 2.47
CA ALA A 870 -11.45 25.00 3.63
C ALA A 870 -11.38 23.77 4.56
N SER A 871 -11.03 23.98 5.82
CA SER A 871 -10.92 22.93 6.84
C SER A 871 -11.59 23.36 8.16
N SER A 872 -11.81 22.39 9.05
CA SER A 872 -12.51 22.51 10.35
C SER A 872 -14.00 22.90 10.27
N GLY A 873 -14.87 22.04 10.82
CA GLY A 873 -16.31 22.32 11.00
C GLY A 873 -17.27 21.47 10.16
N ALA A 874 -16.80 20.80 9.11
CA ALA A 874 -17.65 19.92 8.31
C ALA A 874 -18.18 18.70 9.08
N GLY A 875 -19.51 18.64 9.25
CA GLY A 875 -20.22 17.47 9.78
C GLY A 875 -21.18 16.74 8.83
N VAL A 876 -21.64 17.38 7.74
CA VAL A 876 -22.62 16.81 6.80
C VAL A 876 -22.30 17.25 5.36
N PRO A 877 -22.75 16.53 4.32
CA PRO A 877 -22.55 16.89 2.92
C PRO A 877 -22.96 18.32 2.57
N GLY A 878 -24.04 18.82 3.16
CA GLY A 878 -24.54 20.18 2.94
C GLY A 878 -23.52 21.28 3.25
N HIS A 879 -22.59 21.06 4.18
CA HIS A 879 -21.52 22.04 4.46
C HIS A 879 -20.52 22.18 3.31
N PHE A 880 -20.28 21.11 2.54
CA PHE A 880 -19.45 21.17 1.34
C PHE A 880 -20.15 21.98 0.24
N ALA A 881 -21.44 21.72 0.02
CA ALA A 881 -22.23 22.50 -0.94
C ALA A 881 -22.29 23.99 -0.54
N GLU A 882 -22.46 24.27 0.75
CA GLU A 882 -22.47 25.63 1.27
C GLU A 882 -21.15 26.35 1.04
N VAL A 883 -20.00 25.73 1.38
CA VAL A 883 -18.72 26.41 1.24
C VAL A 883 -18.35 26.67 -0.23
N PHE A 884 -18.65 25.72 -1.13
CA PHE A 884 -18.39 25.92 -2.57
C PHE A 884 -19.37 26.88 -3.25
N SER A 885 -20.57 27.09 -2.70
CA SER A 885 -21.53 28.06 -3.24
C SER A 885 -21.31 29.49 -2.72
N LYS A 886 -20.91 29.63 -1.45
CA LYS A 886 -20.79 30.93 -0.78
C LYS A 886 -19.37 31.50 -0.73
N THR A 887 -18.37 30.73 -1.17
CA THR A 887 -16.97 31.16 -1.18
C THR A 887 -16.28 30.74 -2.48
N THR A 888 -15.09 31.28 -2.71
CA THR A 888 -14.22 30.89 -3.83
C THR A 888 -13.13 29.89 -3.42
N THR A 889 -13.37 29.11 -2.35
CA THR A 889 -12.43 28.07 -1.91
C THR A 889 -12.18 27.04 -3.01
N ASP A 890 -10.95 26.54 -3.08
CA ASP A 890 -10.50 25.67 -4.16
C ASP A 890 -10.70 24.19 -3.83
N ALA A 891 -10.74 23.85 -2.54
CA ALA A 891 -11.03 22.52 -2.03
C ALA A 891 -11.66 22.60 -0.64
N ALA A 892 -12.26 21.50 -0.21
CA ALA A 892 -12.79 21.35 1.14
C ALA A 892 -12.34 20.01 1.74
N LEU A 893 -11.97 20.05 3.02
CA LEU A 893 -11.41 18.93 3.74
C LEU A 893 -12.37 18.44 4.84
N GLY A 894 -12.60 17.13 4.86
CA GLY A 894 -13.30 16.44 5.95
C GLY A 894 -12.39 15.47 6.67
N ALA A 895 -12.57 15.35 7.99
CA ALA A 895 -11.84 14.40 8.83
C ALA A 895 -12.82 13.54 9.65
N GLY A 896 -13.34 14.09 10.75
CA GLY A 896 -14.17 13.37 11.71
C GLY A 896 -15.40 12.67 11.13
N MET A 897 -16.13 13.32 10.22
CA MET A 897 -17.34 12.74 9.59
C MET A 897 -17.03 11.49 8.75
N PHE A 898 -15.87 11.46 8.09
CA PHE A 898 -15.41 10.32 7.32
C PHE A 898 -14.87 9.20 8.24
N HIS A 899 -14.09 9.57 9.26
CA HIS A 899 -13.57 8.62 10.26
C HIS A 899 -14.67 7.85 10.97
N ARG A 900 -15.74 8.56 11.37
CA ARG A 900 -16.88 7.98 12.10
C ARG A 900 -17.82 7.20 11.20
N GLY A 901 -17.62 7.25 9.88
CA GLY A 901 -18.52 6.63 8.91
C GLY A 901 -19.92 7.24 8.92
N GLU A 902 -20.08 8.47 9.42
CA GLU A 902 -21.35 9.21 9.37
C GLU A 902 -21.72 9.50 7.93
N TYR A 903 -20.70 9.86 7.13
CA TYR A 903 -20.78 9.99 5.69
C TYR A 903 -19.50 9.44 5.05
N THR A 904 -19.61 8.98 3.81
CA THR A 904 -18.46 8.66 2.96
C THR A 904 -18.14 9.82 2.04
N VAL A 905 -16.95 9.80 1.42
CA VAL A 905 -16.61 10.80 0.40
C VAL A 905 -17.56 10.72 -0.81
N SER A 906 -17.94 9.51 -1.22
CA SER A 906 -18.92 9.29 -2.28
C SER A 906 -20.23 10.00 -1.98
N GLN A 907 -20.77 9.87 -0.76
CA GLN A 907 -22.02 10.54 -0.39
C GLN A 907 -21.92 12.07 -0.42
N VAL A 908 -20.76 12.63 -0.06
CA VAL A 908 -20.50 14.07 -0.21
C VAL A 908 -20.50 14.46 -1.70
N LYS A 909 -19.83 13.68 -2.54
CA LYS A 909 -19.77 13.93 -3.98
C LYS A 909 -21.11 13.77 -4.68
N ASP A 910 -21.91 12.78 -4.31
CA ASP A 910 -23.26 12.57 -4.85
C ASP A 910 -24.18 13.75 -4.50
N HIS A 911 -24.06 14.27 -3.27
CA HIS A 911 -24.77 15.48 -2.86
C HIS A 911 -24.30 16.70 -3.66
N LEU A 912 -22.98 16.93 -3.77
CA LEU A 912 -22.43 18.03 -4.56
C LEU A 912 -22.88 17.97 -6.02
N LYS A 913 -22.90 16.77 -6.63
CA LYS A 913 -23.40 16.58 -7.99
C LYS A 913 -24.88 16.92 -8.12
N THR A 914 -25.69 16.57 -7.12
CA THR A 914 -27.12 16.92 -7.07
C THR A 914 -27.34 18.43 -6.99
N GLU A 915 -26.46 19.14 -6.28
CA GLU A 915 -26.43 20.61 -6.20
C GLU A 915 -25.82 21.29 -7.45
N GLY A 916 -25.44 20.52 -8.47
CA GLY A 916 -24.92 21.02 -9.74
C GLY A 916 -23.41 21.30 -9.76
N PHE A 917 -22.66 20.84 -8.76
CA PHE A 917 -21.21 20.94 -8.77
C PHE A 917 -20.56 19.80 -9.56
N LEU A 918 -19.51 20.14 -10.31
CA LEU A 918 -18.67 19.16 -10.98
C LEU A 918 -17.78 18.45 -9.96
N VAL A 919 -17.80 17.12 -9.94
CA VAL A 919 -17.03 16.28 -9.01
C VAL A 919 -16.37 15.12 -9.76
N ARG A 920 -15.18 14.69 -9.33
CA ARG A 920 -14.58 13.44 -9.82
C ARG A 920 -15.38 12.25 -9.29
N GLN A 921 -15.82 11.37 -10.17
CA GLN A 921 -16.41 10.09 -9.79
C GLN A 921 -15.34 9.01 -9.65
N PHE A 922 -15.54 8.07 -8.72
CA PHE A 922 -14.67 6.90 -8.61
C PHE A 922 -14.92 5.96 -9.79
N GLU A 923 -13.86 5.48 -10.42
CA GLU A 923 -13.92 4.48 -11.50
C GLU A 923 -13.37 3.15 -10.97
N ALA A 924 -14.06 2.04 -11.26
CA ALA A 924 -13.65 0.71 -10.81
C ALA A 924 -12.77 -0.05 -11.81
N ASP A 925 -12.88 0.27 -13.11
CA ASP A 925 -12.30 -0.52 -14.20
C ASP A 925 -11.14 0.18 -14.91
N ILE A 926 -9.99 -0.51 -14.97
CA ILE A 926 -8.77 -0.09 -15.71
C ILE A 926 -8.90 -0.40 -17.20
#